data_AF-V4VBJ5-F1
#
_entry.id   AF-V4VBJ5-F1
#
_cell.length_a   1.000
_cell.length_b   1.000
_cell.length_c   1.000
_cell.angle_alpha   90.00
_cell.angle_beta   90.00
_cell.angle_gamma   90.00
#
_symmetry.space_group_name_H-M   'P 1'
#
loop_
_entity.id
_entity.type
_entity.pdbx_description
1 polymer ?
#
loop_
_entity_poly.entity_id
_entity_poly.type
_entity_poly.pdbx_seq_one_letter_code
_entity_poly.pdbx_strand_id
1 'polypeptide(L)'
;MRKRTQPESSSSSSPASKSEPRATDEQIKTSSNDSIHVSSAKRSGLVWTVAFATLICASYGVYYYQYEHMPPPLTAEQAGRRGFSELEAMKHVKALTQLGPHAVGSDALDRALQYVLAASQKIKESKHWEADVEVDFFHAKSGANRVGTGVFKGKTLIYSDLNHIVLRILPKYASEAGENAILVSSHIDTVSAGEGAGDCSSCVAVMLELARVMSQWAHEFKNAVIFLFNTGEEEGLNGAHSFVTQHPWSTTIRVAVDLEAMGIGGRSALFQAGPNLWAVENFAAVAKYPSGQIIGQDLFASGVFGTATDFQVYTEVAGLSGLDFAYTDKSAVYHTKAIEACDSAFIYYAPFYLHPSWLNMHYNMVQSLVRFDRNPGGTPEWLGNVIFAVVIAVVSCLTLVYLLSYVHLSGAKGPIAFASFILVGLSIIMVSSGIIPPFSEETARAVNIVHIVDASGKFGGKQEPSSYIALYSATPGKLTKEVEQIKEGFVCGRDNVIDFVTSSMKYGCLTDDNSEGGWSQSDIPTIHVNSDTVDTEGNENERITQVSIDMKGAKRLTLAINAKEIEDFTFKVDSEELVPRDAKSSIYGWHIIEFSGGKNAASKFEIALYWAKNSTRAAGNSNGKEKQQPLVKLRTDFDRLTPKTERVLSKLPPWCSLFEGSISSQPLSFLNSLPVNF
;
A
#
# COMPACT_ATOMS: atom_id res chain seq x y z
N MET A 1 -67.80 32.28 -7.19
CA MET A 1 -68.85 33.32 -7.17
C MET A 1 -68.28 34.63 -6.63
N ARG A 2 -68.97 35.75 -6.95
CA ARG A 2 -68.95 37.13 -6.40
C ARG A 2 -68.27 37.34 -5.02
N LYS A 3 -67.45 38.37 -4.74
CA LYS A 3 -67.57 39.86 -4.90
C LYS A 3 -68.74 40.53 -4.14
N ARG A 4 -68.43 41.32 -3.10
CA ARG A 4 -68.80 42.75 -3.05
C ARG A 4 -67.79 43.57 -2.21
N THR A 5 -68.04 44.86 -2.02
CA THR A 5 -66.98 45.89 -2.13
C THR A 5 -67.42 47.25 -1.55
N GLN A 6 -66.64 47.84 -0.62
CA GLN A 6 -66.62 49.29 -0.26
C GLN A 6 -67.94 49.88 0.32
N PRO A 7 -68.07 51.21 0.67
CA PRO A 7 -67.19 52.40 0.51
C PRO A 7 -66.77 53.03 1.87
N GLU A 8 -66.50 54.33 2.15
CA GLU A 8 -66.66 55.64 1.45
C GLU A 8 -65.70 56.74 2.01
N SER A 9 -65.78 58.00 1.54
CA SER A 9 -65.00 59.19 2.01
C SER A 9 -65.82 60.51 1.86
N SER A 10 -65.39 61.77 2.12
CA SER A 10 -64.16 62.47 2.57
C SER A 10 -64.53 63.89 3.08
N SER A 11 -63.65 64.68 3.74
CA SER A 11 -63.95 66.10 4.07
C SER A 11 -62.76 67.07 4.31
N SER A 12 -62.79 68.22 3.59
CA SER A 12 -62.39 69.61 3.97
C SER A 12 -60.94 69.95 4.40
N SER A 13 -60.35 71.13 4.10
CA SER A 13 -60.79 72.34 3.32
C SER A 13 -59.62 73.30 2.97
N SER A 14 -59.79 74.12 1.93
CA SER A 14 -58.95 75.28 1.49
C SER A 14 -59.45 76.63 2.11
N PRO A 15 -59.12 77.88 1.67
CA PRO A 15 -58.22 78.40 0.61
C PRO A 15 -57.43 79.74 0.89
N ALA A 16 -56.53 80.17 -0.03
CA ALA A 16 -56.20 81.55 -0.48
C ALA A 16 -54.94 81.53 -1.41
N SER A 17 -54.95 81.94 -2.70
CA SER A 17 -54.89 83.31 -3.30
C SER A 17 -53.57 84.07 -3.04
N LYS A 18 -52.90 84.78 -3.98
CA LYS A 18 -53.19 85.08 -5.41
C LYS A 18 -51.98 85.81 -6.06
N SER A 19 -51.49 85.42 -7.25
CA SER A 19 -50.88 86.34 -8.27
C SER A 19 -50.43 85.63 -9.56
N GLU A 20 -50.57 86.34 -10.68
CA GLU A 20 -50.10 86.09 -12.07
C GLU A 20 -49.81 87.51 -12.67
N PRO A 21 -49.18 87.73 -13.87
CA PRO A 21 -49.40 86.98 -15.13
C PRO A 21 -48.22 86.88 -16.16
N ARG A 22 -48.42 86.03 -17.20
CA ARG A 22 -48.05 86.21 -18.65
C ARG A 22 -46.58 86.50 -19.12
N ALA A 23 -46.13 86.13 -20.33
CA ALA A 23 -46.73 85.37 -21.46
C ALA A 23 -45.67 84.88 -22.50
N THR A 24 -46.13 83.98 -23.41
CA THR A 24 -45.68 83.72 -24.81
C THR A 24 -44.27 83.17 -25.12
N ASP A 25 -44.25 81.99 -25.77
CA ASP A 25 -43.69 81.67 -27.11
C ASP A 25 -42.43 82.43 -27.63
N GLU A 26 -41.46 81.82 -28.33
CA GLU A 26 -41.53 80.65 -29.25
C GLU A 26 -40.16 79.92 -29.46
N GLN A 27 -40.19 78.73 -30.08
CA GLN A 27 -39.12 77.95 -30.77
C GLN A 27 -37.61 78.06 -30.42
N ILE A 28 -36.97 76.88 -30.21
CA ILE A 28 -35.80 76.40 -30.99
C ILE A 28 -35.64 74.86 -30.83
N LYS A 29 -34.97 74.17 -31.77
CA LYS A 29 -34.95 72.69 -31.90
C LYS A 29 -33.64 72.00 -31.49
N THR A 30 -33.80 70.86 -30.81
CA THR A 30 -33.02 69.59 -30.90
C THR A 30 -31.49 69.57 -30.78
N SER A 31 -31.02 69.11 -29.61
CA SER A 31 -30.00 68.04 -29.40
C SER A 31 -30.07 67.61 -27.92
N SER A 32 -29.68 66.41 -27.48
CA SER A 32 -29.35 65.12 -28.13
C SER A 32 -29.66 63.97 -27.16
N ASN A 33 -29.68 62.71 -27.62
CA ASN A 33 -29.82 61.55 -26.73
C ASN A 33 -28.58 61.37 -25.84
N ASP A 34 -28.75 61.39 -24.51
CA ASP A 34 -27.78 60.83 -23.56
C ASP A 34 -28.35 59.54 -22.94
N SER A 35 -27.85 58.40 -23.40
CA SER A 35 -28.09 57.11 -22.76
C SER A 35 -27.18 56.95 -21.55
N ILE A 36 -27.75 56.66 -20.38
CA ILE A 36 -26.99 56.49 -19.13
C ILE A 36 -26.11 55.22 -19.24
N HIS A 37 -24.88 55.42 -19.66
CA HIS A 37 -23.92 54.35 -19.90
C HIS A 37 -23.31 53.92 -18.55
N VAL A 38 -23.91 52.90 -17.92
CA VAL A 38 -23.34 52.31 -16.69
C VAL A 38 -21.97 51.71 -17.03
N SER A 39 -20.91 52.41 -16.63
CA SER A 39 -19.54 52.01 -16.89
C SER A 39 -19.14 50.87 -15.97
N SER A 40 -19.22 49.63 -16.48
CA SER A 40 -18.61 48.48 -15.83
C SER A 40 -17.12 48.76 -15.62
N ALA A 41 -16.72 48.97 -14.36
CA ALA A 41 -15.37 49.37 -14.00
C ALA A 41 -14.38 48.27 -14.37
N LYS A 42 -13.69 48.43 -15.50
CA LYS A 42 -12.64 47.52 -15.98
C LYS A 42 -11.45 47.54 -15.02
N ARG A 43 -11.52 46.72 -13.96
CA ARG A 43 -10.42 46.46 -13.04
C ARG A 43 -9.20 46.01 -13.85
N SER A 44 -8.08 46.71 -13.68
CA SER A 44 -6.83 46.40 -14.38
C SER A 44 -6.42 44.93 -14.15
N GLY A 45 -5.79 44.31 -15.14
CA GLY A 45 -5.27 42.94 -15.02
C GLY A 45 -4.40 42.76 -13.79
N LEU A 46 -3.60 43.77 -13.43
CA LEU A 46 -2.78 43.80 -12.22
C LEU A 46 -3.59 43.58 -10.93
N VAL A 47 -4.81 44.13 -10.84
CA VAL A 47 -5.68 43.95 -9.66
C VAL A 47 -6.14 42.50 -9.54
N TRP A 48 -6.42 41.83 -10.67
CA TRP A 48 -6.76 40.41 -10.68
C TRP A 48 -5.54 39.52 -10.40
N THR A 49 -4.36 39.85 -10.94
CA THR A 49 -3.11 39.13 -10.64
C THR A 49 -2.75 39.23 -9.15
N VAL A 50 -2.83 40.43 -8.55
CA VAL A 50 -2.59 40.62 -7.12
C VAL A 50 -3.63 39.87 -6.29
N ALA A 51 -4.92 39.98 -6.60
CA ALA A 51 -5.96 39.25 -5.87
C ALA A 51 -5.79 37.72 -5.95
N PHE A 52 -5.37 37.19 -7.12
CA PHE A 52 -5.10 35.77 -7.32
C PHE A 52 -3.84 35.31 -6.56
N ALA A 53 -2.77 36.10 -6.58
CA ALA A 53 -1.57 35.82 -5.79
C ALA A 53 -1.84 35.88 -4.28
N THR A 54 -2.60 36.87 -3.80
CA THR A 54 -3.03 36.94 -2.40
C THR A 54 -3.91 35.75 -2.02
N LEU A 55 -4.82 35.31 -2.90
CA LEU A 55 -5.63 34.12 -2.67
C LEU A 55 -4.76 32.85 -2.56
N ILE A 56 -3.78 32.66 -3.46
CA ILE A 56 -2.84 31.53 -3.40
C ILE A 56 -2.04 31.57 -2.10
N CYS A 57 -1.45 32.71 -1.73
CA CYS A 57 -0.68 32.83 -0.49
C CYS A 57 -1.54 32.64 0.76
N ALA A 58 -2.80 33.08 0.76
CA ALA A 58 -3.74 32.85 1.85
C ALA A 58 -4.15 31.38 1.95
N SER A 59 -4.50 30.73 0.83
CA SER A 59 -4.82 29.29 0.79
C SER A 59 -3.61 28.42 1.16
N TYR A 60 -2.40 28.79 0.77
CA TYR A 60 -1.16 28.12 1.19
C TYR A 60 -0.86 28.34 2.68
N GLY A 61 -1.05 29.54 3.21
CA GLY A 61 -0.91 29.81 4.65
C GLY A 61 -1.94 29.05 5.49
N VAL A 62 -3.18 28.93 5.02
CA VAL A 62 -4.21 28.09 5.63
C VAL A 62 -3.85 26.61 5.55
N TYR A 63 -3.37 26.12 4.39
CA TYR A 63 -2.87 24.75 4.24
C TYR A 63 -1.72 24.46 5.22
N TYR A 64 -0.67 25.28 5.22
CA TYR A 64 0.48 25.12 6.10
C TYR A 64 0.06 25.08 7.58
N TYR A 65 -0.76 26.03 8.02
CA TYR A 65 -1.22 26.09 9.41
C TYR A 65 -2.23 24.99 9.79
N GLN A 66 -3.10 24.55 8.88
CA GLN A 66 -4.11 23.52 9.18
C GLN A 66 -3.63 22.09 8.93
N TYR A 67 -2.59 21.88 8.12
CA TYR A 67 -2.15 20.54 7.66
C TYR A 67 -0.71 20.21 8.07
N GLU A 68 0.27 21.05 7.73
CA GLU A 68 1.69 20.78 8.01
C GLU A 68 2.10 21.16 9.45
N HIS A 69 1.44 22.16 10.06
CA HIS A 69 1.72 22.58 11.43
C HIS A 69 1.05 21.63 12.46
N MET A 70 1.75 20.55 12.76
CA MET A 70 1.43 19.63 13.86
C MET A 70 1.69 20.32 15.23
N PRO A 71 0.91 20.00 16.28
CA PRO A 71 1.27 20.33 17.66
C PRO A 71 2.64 19.75 18.08
N PRO A 72 3.33 20.36 19.06
CA PRO A 72 4.55 19.78 19.61
C PRO A 72 4.23 18.48 20.38
N PRO A 73 5.06 17.42 20.25
CA PRO A 73 4.83 16.15 20.94
C PRO A 73 4.93 16.29 22.46
N LEU A 74 4.07 15.55 23.17
CA LEU A 74 4.00 15.56 24.62
C LEU A 74 5.06 14.63 25.23
N THR A 75 5.61 15.05 26.37
CA THR A 75 6.37 14.18 27.27
C THR A 75 5.43 13.31 28.10
N ALA A 76 5.96 12.21 28.67
CA ALA A 76 5.22 11.39 29.64
C ALA A 76 4.74 12.18 30.88
N GLU A 77 5.41 13.30 31.21
CA GLU A 77 5.01 14.19 32.30
C GLU A 77 3.83 15.09 31.91
N GLN A 78 3.80 15.58 30.67
CA GLN A 78 2.70 16.40 30.13
C GLN A 78 1.45 15.57 29.84
N ALA A 79 1.62 14.36 29.32
CA ALA A 79 0.55 13.40 29.09
C ALA A 79 0.02 12.80 30.40
N GLY A 80 0.91 12.57 31.37
CA GLY A 80 0.60 11.85 32.60
C GLY A 80 0.23 10.37 32.35
N ARG A 81 -0.17 9.65 33.40
CA ARG A 81 -0.38 8.19 33.30
C ARG A 81 -1.48 7.79 32.31
N ARG A 82 -2.61 8.51 32.30
CA ARG A 82 -3.78 8.24 31.44
C ARG A 82 -3.74 8.95 30.07
N GLY A 83 -2.73 9.77 29.79
CA GLY A 83 -2.55 10.42 28.49
C GLY A 83 -1.51 9.70 27.63
N PHE A 84 -1.65 9.82 26.31
CA PHE A 84 -0.69 9.33 25.31
C PHE A 84 0.51 10.30 25.22
N SER A 85 1.73 9.76 25.13
CA SER A 85 2.97 10.51 24.98
C SER A 85 3.69 10.10 23.70
N GLU A 86 3.67 10.98 22.71
CA GLU A 86 4.33 10.80 21.42
C GLU A 86 5.84 10.57 21.59
N LEU A 87 6.46 11.17 22.61
CA LEU A 87 7.88 10.95 22.92
C LEU A 87 8.20 9.58 23.57
N GLU A 88 7.22 8.86 24.13
CA GLU A 88 7.42 7.47 24.56
C GLU A 88 7.24 6.51 23.38
N ALA A 89 6.19 6.72 22.56
CA ALA A 89 6.01 6.00 21.30
C ALA A 89 7.26 6.09 20.40
N MET A 90 7.82 7.29 20.22
CA MET A 90 9.05 7.48 19.43
C MET A 90 10.30 6.78 19.97
N LYS A 91 10.31 6.28 21.22
CA LYS A 91 11.39 5.39 21.72
C LYS A 91 11.21 3.96 21.24
N HIS A 92 9.96 3.49 21.11
CA HIS A 92 9.66 2.18 20.54
C HIS A 92 10.06 2.12 19.06
N VAL A 93 9.71 3.13 18.26
CA VAL A 93 10.15 3.24 16.85
C VAL A 93 11.66 3.12 16.73
N LYS A 94 12.40 3.96 17.47
CA LYS A 94 13.88 3.99 17.43
C LYS A 94 14.54 2.72 17.95
N ALA A 95 13.86 1.95 18.80
CA ALA A 95 14.38 0.67 19.30
C ALA A 95 14.17 -0.48 18.30
N LEU A 96 13.08 -0.45 17.53
CA LEU A 96 12.80 -1.41 16.46
C LEU A 96 13.71 -1.17 15.25
N THR A 97 13.82 0.06 14.75
CA THR A 97 14.68 0.36 13.58
C THR A 97 16.16 0.07 13.83
N GLN A 98 16.64 0.26 15.07
CA GLN A 98 18.01 -0.10 15.49
C GLN A 98 18.34 -1.60 15.38
N LEU A 99 17.36 -2.47 15.11
CA LEU A 99 17.60 -3.90 14.83
C LEU A 99 18.03 -4.16 13.38
N GLY A 100 17.82 -3.18 12.48
CA GLY A 100 17.86 -3.32 11.02
C GLY A 100 16.50 -3.80 10.45
N PRO A 101 16.40 -4.05 9.13
CA PRO A 101 15.25 -4.72 8.53
C PRO A 101 14.96 -6.05 9.25
N HIS A 102 13.68 -6.31 9.55
CA HIS A 102 13.25 -7.45 10.36
C HIS A 102 12.13 -8.25 9.69
N ALA A 103 12.37 -8.62 8.42
CA ALA A 103 11.50 -9.49 7.63
C ALA A 103 11.37 -10.92 8.20
N VAL A 104 10.33 -11.64 7.77
CA VAL A 104 10.06 -13.03 8.18
C VAL A 104 11.27 -13.94 7.99
N GLY A 105 11.55 -14.75 9.03
CA GLY A 105 12.66 -15.70 9.08
C GLY A 105 14.01 -15.11 9.53
N SER A 106 14.12 -13.80 9.78
CA SER A 106 15.37 -13.13 10.17
C SER A 106 15.66 -13.16 11.68
N ASP A 107 16.96 -13.14 12.04
CA ASP A 107 17.44 -12.91 13.41
C ASP A 107 17.09 -11.51 13.97
N ALA A 108 16.65 -10.59 13.11
CA ALA A 108 16.16 -9.28 13.53
C ALA A 108 14.70 -9.34 14.00
N LEU A 109 13.85 -10.14 13.34
CA LEU A 109 12.46 -10.36 13.76
C LEU A 109 12.36 -11.07 15.12
N ASP A 110 13.20 -12.07 15.38
CA ASP A 110 13.33 -12.70 16.70
C ASP A 110 13.57 -11.64 17.81
N ARG A 111 14.44 -10.66 17.54
CA ARG A 111 14.78 -9.58 18.48
C ARG A 111 13.65 -8.55 18.61
N ALA A 112 12.94 -8.24 17.52
CA ALA A 112 11.78 -7.35 17.53
C ALA A 112 10.62 -7.95 18.35
N LEU A 113 10.33 -9.25 18.16
CA LEU A 113 9.35 -9.99 18.96
C LEU A 113 9.69 -9.98 20.45
N GLN A 114 10.95 -10.22 20.83
CA GLN A 114 11.36 -10.13 22.23
C GLN A 114 11.27 -8.71 22.80
N TYR A 115 11.50 -7.67 21.98
CA TYR A 115 11.31 -6.28 22.38
C TYR A 115 9.83 -5.94 22.65
N VAL A 116 8.93 -6.29 21.73
CA VAL A 116 7.49 -6.07 21.85
C VAL A 116 6.91 -6.88 23.02
N LEU A 117 7.37 -8.13 23.22
CA LEU A 117 7.04 -8.94 24.39
C LEU A 117 7.46 -8.27 25.70
N ALA A 118 8.70 -7.78 25.79
CA ALA A 118 9.21 -7.12 26.99
C ALA A 118 8.46 -5.81 27.31
N ALA A 119 8.11 -5.02 26.28
CA ALA A 119 7.26 -3.84 26.43
C ALA A 119 5.85 -4.22 26.92
N SER A 120 5.28 -5.30 26.37
CA SER A 120 3.96 -5.84 26.73
C SER A 120 3.88 -6.35 28.17
N GLN A 121 4.89 -7.11 28.63
CA GLN A 121 4.97 -7.56 30.03
C GLN A 121 5.17 -6.35 30.98
N LYS A 122 5.97 -5.35 30.62
CA LYS A 122 6.13 -4.11 31.40
C LYS A 122 4.81 -3.32 31.53
N ILE A 123 3.96 -3.31 30.50
CA ILE A 123 2.60 -2.74 30.57
C ILE A 123 1.74 -3.54 31.56
N LYS A 124 1.79 -4.87 31.49
CA LYS A 124 1.09 -5.78 32.41
C LYS A 124 1.54 -5.68 33.87
N GLU A 125 2.81 -5.37 34.11
CA GLU A 125 3.37 -5.10 35.46
C GLU A 125 2.96 -3.73 36.01
N SER A 126 2.81 -2.72 35.14
CA SER A 126 2.55 -1.33 35.53
C SER A 126 1.08 -0.89 35.45
N LYS A 127 0.16 -1.79 35.09
CA LYS A 127 -1.29 -1.56 34.97
C LYS A 127 -1.96 -1.05 36.26
N HIS A 128 -3.16 -0.47 36.12
CA HIS A 128 -4.01 -0.13 37.27
C HIS A 128 -4.44 -1.40 38.02
N TRP A 129 -4.59 -1.32 39.34
CA TRP A 129 -4.93 -2.49 40.18
C TRP A 129 -6.34 -3.08 39.91
N GLU A 130 -7.20 -2.33 39.21
CA GLU A 130 -8.55 -2.70 38.74
C GLU A 130 -8.60 -3.04 37.24
N ALA A 131 -7.49 -2.87 36.52
CA ALA A 131 -7.33 -3.43 35.19
C ALA A 131 -6.75 -4.84 35.32
N ASP A 132 -7.13 -5.74 34.42
CA ASP A 132 -6.30 -6.89 34.10
C ASP A 132 -5.70 -6.74 32.70
N VAL A 133 -4.54 -7.36 32.53
CA VAL A 133 -3.77 -7.37 31.28
C VAL A 133 -3.16 -8.77 31.16
N GLU A 134 -3.53 -9.45 30.10
CA GLU A 134 -2.97 -10.71 29.66
C GLU A 134 -2.02 -10.44 28.50
N VAL A 135 -0.96 -11.24 28.39
CA VAL A 135 0.04 -11.16 27.31
C VAL A 135 0.41 -12.58 26.95
N ASP A 136 0.25 -12.91 25.68
CA ASP A 136 0.58 -14.20 25.10
C ASP A 136 1.69 -14.06 24.03
N PHE A 137 2.54 -15.08 23.92
CA PHE A 137 3.50 -15.23 22.84
C PHE A 137 2.94 -16.32 21.91
N PHE A 138 2.09 -15.90 20.99
CA PHE A 138 1.29 -16.80 20.18
C PHE A 138 2.13 -17.35 19.02
N HIS A 139 2.50 -18.62 19.13
CA HIS A 139 3.12 -19.39 18.05
C HIS A 139 2.03 -19.96 17.14
N ALA A 140 2.03 -19.56 15.87
CA ALA A 140 1.07 -20.00 14.87
C ALA A 140 1.55 -21.27 14.16
N LYS A 141 0.63 -22.25 14.02
CA LYS A 141 0.85 -23.43 13.20
C LYS A 141 0.85 -23.08 11.72
N SER A 142 1.44 -23.95 10.92
CA SER A 142 1.41 -23.87 9.47
C SER A 142 -0.02 -23.82 8.92
N GLY A 143 -0.23 -23.05 7.85
CA GLY A 143 -1.55 -22.88 7.26
C GLY A 143 -1.50 -22.25 5.88
N ALA A 144 -2.67 -22.13 5.23
CA ALA A 144 -2.81 -21.54 3.91
C ALA A 144 -3.88 -20.45 3.88
N ASN A 145 -3.50 -19.24 3.46
CA ASN A 145 -4.36 -18.08 3.23
C ASN A 145 -4.77 -17.99 1.74
N ARG A 146 -6.04 -17.64 1.48
CA ARG A 146 -6.63 -17.50 0.13
C ARG A 146 -7.70 -16.40 0.10
N VAL A 147 -7.29 -15.13 0.25
CA VAL A 147 -8.20 -13.99 0.04
C VAL A 147 -8.72 -13.93 -1.41
N GLY A 148 -9.98 -13.53 -1.57
CA GLY A 148 -10.74 -13.52 -2.83
C GLY A 148 -10.71 -12.19 -3.59
N THR A 149 -10.19 -11.12 -2.99
CA THR A 149 -9.98 -9.81 -3.66
C THR A 149 -8.53 -9.32 -3.53
N GLY A 150 -8.25 -8.05 -3.85
CA GLY A 150 -6.91 -7.47 -3.76
C GLY A 150 -5.88 -8.12 -4.71
N VAL A 151 -4.59 -7.92 -4.39
CA VAL A 151 -3.44 -8.40 -5.18
C VAL A 151 -3.16 -9.90 -5.06
N PHE A 152 -3.63 -10.53 -3.98
CA PHE A 152 -3.43 -11.95 -3.71
C PHE A 152 -4.53 -12.85 -4.31
N LYS A 153 -5.57 -12.25 -4.92
CA LYS A 153 -6.68 -12.95 -5.56
C LYS A 153 -6.22 -14.04 -6.53
N GLY A 154 -6.47 -15.30 -6.16
CA GLY A 154 -6.15 -16.47 -6.98
C GLY A 154 -4.74 -17.04 -6.78
N LYS A 155 -3.99 -16.51 -5.81
CA LYS A 155 -2.81 -17.19 -5.25
C LYS A 155 -3.24 -18.12 -4.11
N THR A 156 -2.37 -19.04 -3.72
CA THR A 156 -2.40 -19.68 -2.40
C THR A 156 -1.16 -19.25 -1.63
N LEU A 157 -1.36 -18.58 -0.51
CA LEU A 157 -0.28 -18.11 0.36
C LEU A 157 -0.14 -19.14 1.48
N ILE A 158 1.08 -19.59 1.79
CA ILE A 158 1.34 -20.64 2.78
C ILE A 158 2.37 -20.13 3.79
N TYR A 159 2.08 -20.31 5.07
CA TYR A 159 2.95 -19.86 6.16
C TYR A 159 3.25 -21.01 7.13
N SER A 160 4.35 -20.87 7.88
CA SER A 160 4.83 -21.83 8.88
C SER A 160 5.77 -21.13 9.87
N ASP A 161 5.76 -21.55 11.16
CA ASP A 161 6.64 -21.01 12.21
C ASP A 161 6.55 -19.47 12.40
N LEU A 162 5.34 -18.91 12.25
CA LEU A 162 5.09 -17.51 12.58
C LEU A 162 4.85 -17.33 14.09
N ASN A 163 5.25 -16.18 14.63
CA ASN A 163 5.19 -15.91 16.07
C ASN A 163 4.71 -14.47 16.27
N HIS A 164 3.71 -14.28 17.14
CA HIS A 164 3.00 -13.00 17.32
C HIS A 164 2.91 -12.63 18.80
N ILE A 165 2.82 -11.34 19.12
CA ILE A 165 2.54 -10.88 20.48
C ILE A 165 1.07 -10.46 20.58
N VAL A 166 0.33 -11.04 21.52
CA VAL A 166 -1.09 -10.70 21.75
C VAL A 166 -1.25 -10.16 23.16
N LEU A 167 -1.74 -8.93 23.31
CA LEU A 167 -1.98 -8.28 24.60
C LEU A 167 -3.47 -7.98 24.76
N ARG A 168 -4.13 -8.54 25.77
CA ARG A 168 -5.56 -8.30 26.05
C ARG A 168 -5.74 -7.52 27.34
N ILE A 169 -6.44 -6.38 27.26
CA ILE A 169 -6.77 -5.50 28.39
C ILE A 169 -8.27 -5.64 28.70
N LEU A 170 -8.61 -5.80 29.99
CA LEU A 170 -9.99 -5.99 30.44
C LEU A 170 -10.24 -5.38 31.85
N PRO A 171 -11.49 -5.01 32.19
CA PRO A 171 -11.88 -4.64 33.54
C PRO A 171 -11.84 -5.86 34.47
N LYS A 172 -11.04 -5.80 35.54
CA LYS A 172 -10.81 -6.93 36.47
C LYS A 172 -12.08 -7.44 37.19
N TYR A 173 -13.10 -6.60 37.30
CA TYR A 173 -14.33 -6.89 38.06
C TYR A 173 -15.58 -7.07 37.18
N ALA A 174 -15.43 -7.17 35.85
CA ALA A 174 -16.52 -7.47 34.92
C ALA A 174 -16.10 -8.58 33.95
N SER A 175 -16.29 -9.84 34.35
CA SER A 175 -15.86 -11.03 33.59
C SER A 175 -16.48 -11.14 32.19
N GLU A 176 -17.72 -10.68 32.03
CA GLU A 176 -18.45 -10.63 30.76
C GLU A 176 -17.75 -9.75 29.69
N ALA A 177 -16.91 -8.81 30.10
CA ALA A 177 -16.13 -7.97 29.17
C ALA A 177 -15.15 -8.81 28.31
N GLY A 178 -14.78 -10.01 28.75
CA GLY A 178 -13.95 -10.94 27.97
C GLY A 178 -14.67 -11.61 26.78
N GLU A 179 -16.01 -11.53 26.70
CA GLU A 179 -16.82 -12.16 25.63
C GLU A 179 -16.91 -11.31 24.35
N ASN A 180 -16.54 -10.03 24.45
CA ASN A 180 -16.64 -9.05 23.37
C ASN A 180 -15.38 -8.18 23.36
N ALA A 181 -14.63 -8.21 22.26
CA ALA A 181 -13.39 -7.47 22.11
C ALA A 181 -13.39 -6.50 20.92
N ILE A 182 -12.70 -5.38 21.08
CA ILE A 182 -12.15 -4.57 19.98
C ILE A 182 -10.76 -5.11 19.66
N LEU A 183 -10.48 -5.44 18.41
CA LEU A 183 -9.13 -5.69 17.94
C LEU A 183 -8.48 -4.38 17.52
N VAL A 184 -7.23 -4.17 17.94
CA VAL A 184 -6.29 -3.20 17.37
C VAL A 184 -5.13 -4.01 16.79
N SER A 185 -4.79 -3.81 15.53
CA SER A 185 -3.87 -4.63 14.76
C SER A 185 -2.81 -3.80 14.04
N SER A 186 -1.60 -4.36 13.93
CA SER A 186 -0.53 -3.96 13.02
C SER A 186 0.60 -5.03 13.03
N HIS A 187 1.51 -4.96 12.06
CA HIS A 187 2.61 -5.91 11.87
C HIS A 187 3.94 -5.46 12.51
N ILE A 188 4.73 -6.42 13.00
CA ILE A 188 6.08 -6.20 13.56
C ILE A 188 7.15 -6.34 12.48
N ASP A 189 6.98 -7.24 11.51
CA ASP A 189 7.97 -7.48 10.46
C ASP A 189 8.00 -6.34 9.43
N THR A 190 9.03 -6.34 8.59
CA THR A 190 9.28 -5.30 7.58
C THR A 190 9.67 -5.93 6.25
N VAL A 191 9.52 -5.17 5.16
CA VAL A 191 10.24 -5.43 3.90
C VAL A 191 11.72 -5.72 4.18
N SER A 192 12.32 -6.59 3.36
CA SER A 192 13.76 -6.87 3.38
C SER A 192 14.60 -5.64 3.02
N ALA A 193 14.00 -4.70 2.27
CA ALA A 193 14.66 -3.54 1.69
C ALA A 193 14.84 -2.36 2.67
N GLY A 194 14.14 -2.31 3.82
CA GLY A 194 14.07 -1.12 4.67
C GLY A 194 13.87 -1.42 6.16
N GLU A 195 14.19 -0.45 7.02
CA GLU A 195 14.15 -0.61 8.49
C GLU A 195 12.74 -0.55 9.11
N GLY A 196 11.70 -0.36 8.29
CA GLY A 196 10.30 -0.33 8.73
C GLY A 196 9.95 0.76 9.75
N ALA A 197 10.68 1.89 9.78
CA ALA A 197 10.46 2.95 10.76
C ALA A 197 9.02 3.48 10.73
N GLY A 198 8.52 3.77 9.53
CA GLY A 198 7.09 4.02 9.32
C GLY A 198 6.27 2.72 9.38
N ASP A 199 6.84 1.66 8.81
CA ASP A 199 6.18 0.58 8.08
C ASP A 199 6.54 -0.81 8.69
N CYS A 200 5.92 -1.28 9.78
CA CYS A 200 4.98 -0.57 10.67
C CYS A 200 5.50 -0.35 12.10
N SER A 201 6.82 -0.12 12.29
CA SER A 201 7.39 0.16 13.63
C SER A 201 6.73 1.37 14.32
N SER A 202 6.24 2.36 13.56
CA SER A 202 5.46 3.48 14.07
C SER A 202 4.09 3.05 14.63
N CYS A 203 3.48 2.06 14.01
CA CYS A 203 2.15 1.54 14.28
C CYS A 203 2.20 0.66 15.55
N VAL A 204 3.17 -0.26 15.61
CA VAL A 204 3.55 -1.01 16.82
C VAL A 204 3.86 -0.09 17.99
N ALA A 205 4.60 1.01 17.76
CA ALA A 205 4.89 1.99 18.80
C ALA A 205 3.64 2.73 19.33
N VAL A 206 2.73 3.13 18.44
CA VAL A 206 1.43 3.72 18.81
C VAL A 206 0.58 2.72 19.59
N MET A 207 0.55 1.45 19.17
CA MET A 207 -0.18 0.38 19.86
C MET A 207 0.37 0.07 21.25
N LEU A 208 1.70 0.03 21.43
CA LEU A 208 2.33 -0.14 22.74
C LEU A 208 1.98 1.02 23.69
N GLU A 209 2.02 2.27 23.21
CA GLU A 209 1.69 3.44 24.01
C GLU A 209 0.17 3.55 24.30
N LEU A 210 -0.70 3.16 23.36
CA LEU A 210 -2.14 3.02 23.58
C LEU A 210 -2.44 1.93 24.62
N ALA A 211 -1.81 0.76 24.53
CA ALA A 211 -1.95 -0.31 25.50
C ALA A 211 -1.45 0.13 26.89
N ARG A 212 -0.32 0.85 26.96
CA ARG A 212 0.17 1.47 28.20
C ARG A 212 -0.88 2.42 28.78
N VAL A 213 -1.46 3.32 28.00
CA VAL A 213 -2.51 4.25 28.43
C VAL A 213 -3.74 3.51 28.94
N MET A 214 -4.31 2.60 28.14
CA MET A 214 -5.53 1.88 28.46
C MET A 214 -5.40 1.04 29.73
N SER A 215 -4.22 0.44 29.97
CA SER A 215 -3.93 -0.29 31.22
C SER A 215 -4.12 0.54 32.50
N GLN A 216 -4.08 1.88 32.41
CA GLN A 216 -4.22 2.78 33.56
C GLN A 216 -5.67 3.14 33.91
N TRP A 217 -6.65 2.77 33.07
CA TRP A 217 -8.06 3.14 33.28
C TRP A 217 -9.11 2.12 32.76
N ALA A 218 -8.70 0.93 32.33
CA ALA A 218 -9.60 -0.12 31.82
C ALA A 218 -10.72 -0.61 32.75
N HIS A 219 -10.77 -0.17 34.01
CA HIS A 219 -11.92 -0.39 34.91
C HIS A 219 -13.19 0.33 34.46
N GLU A 220 -13.07 1.35 33.60
CA GLU A 220 -14.20 2.06 32.98
C GLU A 220 -14.72 1.34 31.71
N PHE A 221 -14.06 0.26 31.26
CA PHE A 221 -14.44 -0.46 30.03
C PHE A 221 -15.60 -1.41 30.26
N LYS A 222 -16.37 -1.67 29.20
CA LYS A 222 -17.45 -2.68 29.15
C LYS A 222 -17.07 -3.96 28.39
N ASN A 223 -16.06 -3.85 27.54
CA ASN A 223 -15.59 -4.85 26.58
C ASN A 223 -14.05 -4.88 26.66
N ALA A 224 -13.43 -5.99 26.28
CA ALA A 224 -11.98 -6.09 26.20
C ALA A 224 -11.42 -5.31 25.00
N VAL A 225 -10.12 -5.00 25.07
CA VAL A 225 -9.33 -4.53 23.93
C VAL A 225 -8.16 -5.49 23.73
N ILE A 226 -8.01 -6.02 22.52
CA ILE A 226 -6.93 -6.91 22.12
C ILE A 226 -6.01 -6.13 21.19
N PHE A 227 -4.73 -6.02 21.55
CA PHE A 227 -3.67 -5.55 20.68
C PHE A 227 -2.97 -6.77 20.09
N LEU A 228 -3.03 -6.93 18.77
CA LEU A 228 -2.29 -7.94 18.03
C LEU A 228 -1.11 -7.28 17.33
N PHE A 229 0.09 -7.64 17.76
CA PHE A 229 1.32 -7.32 17.07
C PHE A 229 1.75 -8.58 16.31
N ASN A 230 1.39 -8.69 15.03
CA ASN A 230 1.59 -9.91 14.25
C ASN A 230 2.91 -9.89 13.46
N THR A 231 3.15 -10.94 12.66
CA THR A 231 4.23 -11.02 11.68
C THR A 231 3.77 -11.69 10.39
N GLY A 232 4.26 -11.25 9.24
CA GLY A 232 3.98 -11.82 7.93
C GLY A 232 2.82 -11.14 7.20
N GLU A 233 2.59 -9.85 7.45
CA GLU A 233 1.77 -8.98 6.58
C GLU A 233 2.45 -8.91 5.20
N GLU A 234 3.74 -8.52 5.20
CA GLU A 234 4.61 -8.29 4.04
C GLU A 234 4.73 -9.51 3.11
N GLU A 235 4.53 -10.70 3.67
CA GLU A 235 4.55 -12.00 2.98
C GLU A 235 3.15 -12.46 2.50
N GLY A 236 2.12 -11.63 2.68
CA GLY A 236 0.73 -11.86 2.24
C GLY A 236 -0.29 -12.07 3.37
N LEU A 237 -0.36 -11.14 4.32
CA LEU A 237 -1.41 -11.08 5.36
C LEU A 237 -1.50 -12.33 6.24
N ASN A 238 -0.40 -13.08 6.32
CA ASN A 238 -0.34 -14.38 6.99
C ASN A 238 -0.39 -14.21 8.52
N GLY A 239 0.07 -13.06 9.03
CA GLY A 239 -0.03 -12.65 10.42
C GLY A 239 -1.46 -12.62 10.92
N ALA A 240 -2.30 -11.72 10.37
CA ALA A 240 -3.73 -11.68 10.68
C ALA A 240 -4.43 -13.02 10.40
N HIS A 241 -4.12 -13.68 9.28
CA HIS A 241 -4.80 -14.93 8.91
C HIS A 241 -4.57 -16.02 9.95
N SER A 242 -3.33 -16.20 10.40
CA SER A 242 -3.03 -17.19 11.43
C SER A 242 -3.71 -16.86 12.76
N PHE A 243 -3.77 -15.59 13.16
CA PHE A 243 -4.44 -15.18 14.38
C PHE A 243 -5.95 -15.41 14.32
N VAL A 244 -6.65 -14.98 13.26
CA VAL A 244 -8.11 -15.12 13.20
C VAL A 244 -8.54 -16.59 13.13
N THR A 245 -7.76 -17.44 12.43
CA THR A 245 -8.11 -18.86 12.24
C THR A 245 -7.67 -19.78 13.38
N GLN A 246 -6.70 -19.39 14.21
CA GLN A 246 -6.10 -20.29 15.22
C GLN A 246 -6.15 -19.78 16.67
N HIS A 247 -6.16 -18.46 16.91
CA HIS A 247 -6.03 -17.94 18.28
C HIS A 247 -7.36 -17.97 19.05
N PRO A 248 -7.43 -18.52 20.28
CA PRO A 248 -8.70 -18.68 21.00
C PRO A 248 -9.50 -17.38 21.21
N TRP A 249 -8.84 -16.24 21.36
CA TRP A 249 -9.51 -14.95 21.53
C TRP A 249 -10.13 -14.38 20.24
N SER A 250 -9.82 -14.90 19.05
CA SER A 250 -10.33 -14.35 17.79
C SER A 250 -11.87 -14.35 17.75
N THR A 251 -12.47 -15.41 18.29
CA THR A 251 -13.93 -15.60 18.41
C THR A 251 -14.66 -14.56 19.27
N THR A 252 -13.93 -13.78 20.08
CA THR A 252 -14.49 -12.71 20.93
C THR A 252 -14.59 -11.37 20.21
N ILE A 253 -13.93 -11.21 19.05
CA ILE A 253 -13.78 -9.93 18.38
C ILE A 253 -15.09 -9.53 17.69
N ARG A 254 -15.48 -8.25 17.84
CA ARG A 254 -16.71 -7.68 17.25
C ARG A 254 -16.44 -6.57 16.24
N VAL A 255 -15.26 -5.95 16.31
CA VAL A 255 -14.82 -4.87 15.41
C VAL A 255 -13.29 -4.85 15.38
N ALA A 256 -12.72 -4.60 14.21
CA ALA A 256 -11.27 -4.42 14.02
C ALA A 256 -10.90 -2.95 13.78
N VAL A 257 -9.71 -2.57 14.24
CA VAL A 257 -9.04 -1.31 13.92
C VAL A 257 -7.63 -1.68 13.48
N ASP A 258 -7.32 -1.48 12.21
CA ASP A 258 -5.99 -1.72 11.64
C ASP A 258 -5.23 -0.39 11.56
N LEU A 259 -3.93 -0.43 11.85
CA LEU A 259 -3.05 0.74 11.91
C LEU A 259 -1.82 0.50 11.02
N GLU A 260 -1.77 1.21 9.90
CA GLU A 260 -0.90 0.91 8.76
C GLU A 260 -0.11 2.15 8.30
N ALA A 261 0.84 1.94 7.39
CA ALA A 261 1.57 3.02 6.71
C ALA A 261 1.49 2.87 5.18
N MET A 262 1.51 4.00 4.47
CA MET A 262 1.60 4.07 3.00
C MET A 262 2.57 5.19 2.57
N GLY A 263 3.55 5.49 3.43
CA GLY A 263 4.44 6.64 3.36
C GLY A 263 5.32 6.71 4.61
N ILE A 264 5.95 7.86 4.87
CA ILE A 264 6.83 8.05 6.05
C ILE A 264 6.42 9.25 6.92
N GLY A 265 5.20 9.74 6.76
CA GLY A 265 4.66 10.79 7.62
C GLY A 265 3.32 11.35 7.11
N GLY A 266 3.03 12.57 7.53
CA GLY A 266 1.73 13.19 7.31
C GLY A 266 0.76 12.84 8.42
N ARG A 267 -0.54 12.82 8.10
CA ARG A 267 -1.60 12.45 9.05
C ARG A 267 -2.19 11.10 8.69
N SER A 268 -2.37 10.27 9.71
CA SER A 268 -3.20 9.07 9.58
C SER A 268 -4.64 9.48 9.25
N ALA A 269 -5.25 8.80 8.29
CA ALA A 269 -6.61 9.01 7.84
C ALA A 269 -7.29 7.65 7.63
N LEU A 270 -8.60 7.60 7.90
CA LEU A 270 -9.41 6.44 7.57
C LEU A 270 -9.45 6.27 6.04
N PHE A 271 -8.85 5.21 5.50
CA PHE A 271 -8.80 4.99 4.06
C PHE A 271 -9.57 3.74 3.62
N GLN A 272 -9.75 2.74 4.49
CA GLN A 272 -10.79 1.72 4.32
C GLN A 272 -11.72 1.65 5.53
N ALA A 273 -12.94 1.19 5.31
CA ALA A 273 -13.94 0.93 6.33
C ALA A 273 -14.73 -0.35 6.01
N GLY A 274 -15.09 -1.10 7.06
CA GLY A 274 -15.89 -2.31 6.91
C GLY A 274 -17.36 -2.02 6.54
N PRO A 275 -18.12 -3.06 6.14
CA PRO A 275 -19.47 -2.90 5.59
C PRO A 275 -20.52 -2.37 6.59
N ASN A 276 -20.22 -2.34 7.90
CA ASN A 276 -21.12 -1.80 8.91
C ASN A 276 -20.74 -0.35 9.27
N LEU A 277 -21.59 0.60 8.86
CA LEU A 277 -21.47 2.04 9.12
C LEU A 277 -21.23 2.39 10.58
N TRP A 278 -21.70 1.58 11.54
CA TRP A 278 -21.55 1.80 12.98
C TRP A 278 -20.11 2.17 13.38
N ALA A 279 -19.09 1.53 12.79
CA ALA A 279 -17.70 1.82 13.12
C ALA A 279 -17.29 3.25 12.69
N VAL A 280 -17.69 3.66 11.49
CA VAL A 280 -17.41 4.99 10.92
C VAL A 280 -18.22 6.07 11.64
N GLU A 281 -19.48 5.79 11.97
CA GLU A 281 -20.35 6.69 12.74
C GLU A 281 -19.81 6.93 14.15
N ASN A 282 -19.33 5.90 14.84
CA ASN A 282 -18.71 6.05 16.17
C ASN A 282 -17.38 6.82 16.07
N PHE A 283 -16.52 6.51 15.09
CA PHE A 283 -15.30 7.30 14.83
C PHE A 283 -15.62 8.78 14.58
N ALA A 284 -16.60 9.08 13.73
CA ALA A 284 -17.04 10.44 13.46
C ALA A 284 -17.64 11.16 14.67
N ALA A 285 -18.22 10.42 15.63
CA ALA A 285 -18.81 10.97 16.85
C ALA A 285 -17.79 11.19 18.00
N VAL A 286 -16.74 10.38 18.10
CA VAL A 286 -15.77 10.44 19.23
C VAL A 286 -14.41 11.04 18.86
N ALA A 287 -13.99 10.97 17.59
CA ALA A 287 -12.74 11.58 17.17
C ALA A 287 -12.84 13.10 17.27
N LYS A 288 -11.86 13.74 17.91
CA LYS A 288 -11.80 15.20 18.06
C LYS A 288 -11.83 15.93 16.70
N TYR A 289 -11.25 15.30 15.68
CA TYR A 289 -11.18 15.78 14.29
C TYR A 289 -11.22 14.58 13.33
N PRO A 290 -12.40 14.03 12.99
CA PRO A 290 -12.48 12.87 12.11
C PRO A 290 -12.02 13.23 10.69
N SER A 291 -11.28 12.31 10.06
CA SER A 291 -10.74 12.46 8.72
C SER A 291 -10.72 11.10 8.02
N GLY A 292 -11.18 11.06 6.77
CA GLY A 292 -11.18 9.86 5.95
C GLY A 292 -11.27 10.17 4.46
N GLN A 293 -10.83 9.22 3.63
CA GLN A 293 -10.64 9.39 2.19
C GLN A 293 -11.36 8.28 1.42
N ILE A 294 -12.58 8.54 0.94
CA ILE A 294 -13.37 7.58 0.14
C ILE A 294 -12.65 7.12 -1.14
N ILE A 295 -11.77 7.96 -1.69
CA ILE A 295 -10.93 7.62 -2.85
C ILE A 295 -9.92 6.51 -2.49
N GLY A 296 -9.48 6.39 -1.23
CA GLY A 296 -8.69 5.24 -0.77
C GLY A 296 -9.48 3.94 -0.87
N GLN A 297 -10.68 3.92 -0.27
CA GLN A 297 -11.63 2.79 -0.30
C GLN A 297 -11.92 2.34 -1.73
N ASP A 298 -12.27 3.26 -2.62
CA ASP A 298 -12.58 2.97 -4.02
C ASP A 298 -11.35 2.38 -4.77
N LEU A 299 -10.15 2.89 -4.49
CA LEU A 299 -8.92 2.44 -5.14
C LEU A 299 -8.44 1.06 -4.66
N PHE A 300 -8.51 0.78 -3.36
CA PHE A 300 -8.23 -0.57 -2.83
C PHE A 300 -9.28 -1.59 -3.31
N ALA A 301 -10.58 -1.27 -3.19
CA ALA A 301 -11.67 -2.13 -3.65
C ALA A 301 -11.62 -2.41 -5.16
N SER A 302 -11.02 -1.51 -5.96
CA SER A 302 -10.83 -1.72 -7.40
C SER A 302 -9.72 -2.72 -7.77
N GLY A 303 -8.82 -3.07 -6.83
CA GLY A 303 -7.63 -3.89 -7.12
C GLY A 303 -6.64 -3.23 -8.10
N VAL A 304 -6.71 -1.91 -8.28
CA VAL A 304 -5.77 -1.15 -9.14
C VAL A 304 -4.46 -0.87 -8.40
N PHE A 305 -4.49 -0.71 -7.08
CA PHE A 305 -3.31 -0.58 -6.24
C PHE A 305 -2.63 -1.93 -6.02
N GLY A 306 -1.30 -1.93 -6.03
CA GLY A 306 -0.45 -3.11 -5.88
C GLY A 306 -0.21 -3.56 -4.44
N THR A 307 -1.12 -3.23 -3.52
CA THR A 307 -1.01 -3.39 -2.06
C THR A 307 -2.29 -4.01 -1.50
N ALA A 308 -2.19 -4.59 -0.30
CA ALA A 308 -3.31 -4.92 0.58
C ALA A 308 -2.92 -4.47 2.00
N THR A 309 -3.72 -4.84 3.00
CA THR A 309 -3.47 -4.66 4.44
C THR A 309 -4.16 -5.80 5.19
N ASP A 310 -3.77 -6.08 6.44
CA ASP A 310 -4.37 -7.14 7.26
C ASP A 310 -5.90 -6.98 7.45
N PHE A 311 -6.42 -5.76 7.30
CA PHE A 311 -7.83 -5.43 7.22
C PHE A 311 -8.61 -6.24 6.17
N GLN A 312 -7.96 -6.64 5.07
CA GLN A 312 -8.55 -7.54 4.08
C GLN A 312 -8.86 -8.91 4.69
N VAL A 313 -8.00 -9.43 5.59
CA VAL A 313 -8.24 -10.71 6.28
C VAL A 313 -9.34 -10.57 7.33
N TYR A 314 -9.35 -9.49 8.11
CA TYR A 314 -10.42 -9.26 9.09
C TYR A 314 -11.80 -9.16 8.43
N THR A 315 -11.89 -8.56 7.24
CA THR A 315 -13.14 -8.43 6.49
C THR A 315 -13.53 -9.69 5.70
N GLU A 316 -12.60 -10.30 4.94
CA GLU A 316 -12.93 -11.47 4.09
C GLU A 316 -12.94 -12.81 4.83
N VAL A 317 -12.02 -13.02 5.79
CA VAL A 317 -11.83 -14.33 6.45
C VAL A 317 -12.57 -14.39 7.78
N ALA A 318 -12.47 -13.34 8.61
CA ALA A 318 -13.15 -13.27 9.90
C ALA A 318 -14.58 -12.68 9.83
N GLY A 319 -14.98 -12.09 8.68
CA GLY A 319 -16.30 -11.48 8.50
C GLY A 319 -16.56 -10.25 9.37
N LEU A 320 -15.50 -9.62 9.89
CA LEU A 320 -15.59 -8.47 10.77
C LEU A 320 -15.86 -7.19 9.97
N SER A 321 -16.44 -6.19 10.65
CA SER A 321 -16.40 -4.80 10.19
C SER A 321 -15.38 -4.03 11.04
N GLY A 322 -14.92 -2.89 10.55
CA GLY A 322 -13.88 -2.14 11.23
C GLY A 322 -13.47 -0.85 10.52
N LEU A 323 -12.28 -0.39 10.86
CA LEU A 323 -11.65 0.84 10.36
C LEU A 323 -10.19 0.54 10.02
N ASP A 324 -9.71 1.07 8.89
CA ASP A 324 -8.32 0.93 8.45
C ASP A 324 -7.68 2.32 8.28
N PHE A 325 -6.57 2.53 8.98
CA PHE A 325 -5.95 3.83 9.20
C PHE A 325 -4.50 3.86 8.72
N ALA A 326 -4.25 4.57 7.61
CA ALA A 326 -2.90 4.80 7.10
C ALA A 326 -2.60 6.28 6.91
N TYR A 327 -1.32 6.63 7.02
CA TYR A 327 -0.77 7.91 6.58
C TYR A 327 -0.04 7.74 5.25
N THR A 328 -0.14 8.74 4.37
CA THR A 328 0.19 8.60 2.94
C THR A 328 1.24 9.59 2.42
N ASP A 329 1.74 10.50 3.27
CA ASP A 329 2.66 11.54 2.79
C ASP A 329 4.05 10.97 2.57
N LYS A 330 4.67 11.42 1.46
CA LYS A 330 5.93 10.87 0.93
C LYS A 330 5.81 9.37 0.59
N SER A 331 4.70 8.95 -0.01
CA SER A 331 4.55 7.59 -0.59
C SER A 331 5.65 7.25 -1.62
N ALA A 332 6.35 8.26 -2.16
CA ALA A 332 7.59 8.08 -2.95
C ALA A 332 8.81 7.51 -2.20
N VAL A 333 8.73 7.13 -0.91
CA VAL A 333 9.75 6.29 -0.24
C VAL A 333 9.18 5.04 0.46
N TYR A 334 7.86 4.81 0.39
CA TYR A 334 7.19 3.59 0.86
C TYR A 334 7.81 2.33 0.23
N HIS A 335 7.92 1.25 1.03
CA HIS A 335 8.62 -0.01 0.69
C HIS A 335 10.10 0.15 0.26
N THR A 336 10.78 1.24 0.61
CA THR A 336 12.20 1.45 0.23
C THR A 336 13.18 1.56 1.39
N LYS A 337 14.48 1.50 1.10
CA LYS A 337 15.54 1.74 2.09
C LYS A 337 15.51 3.17 2.69
N ALA A 338 14.89 4.15 2.02
CA ALA A 338 14.97 5.57 2.39
C ALA A 338 14.05 5.98 3.56
N ILE A 339 13.75 5.06 4.48
CA ILE A 339 12.79 5.21 5.59
C ILE A 339 13.50 5.68 6.90
N GLU A 340 14.72 6.23 6.81
CA GLU A 340 15.61 6.54 7.96
C GLU A 340 15.11 7.64 8.94
N ALA A 341 13.94 8.27 8.72
CA ALA A 341 13.50 9.43 9.51
C ALA A 341 11.99 9.50 9.83
N CYS A 342 11.56 8.77 10.87
CA CYS A 342 10.32 9.12 11.58
C CYS A 342 10.57 10.27 12.56
N ASP A 343 10.01 11.43 12.27
CA ASP A 343 10.10 12.61 13.13
C ASP A 343 8.96 12.65 14.16
N SER A 344 9.22 13.25 15.32
CA SER A 344 8.34 13.10 16.51
C SER A 344 6.99 13.81 16.42
N ALA A 345 6.71 14.54 15.34
CA ALA A 345 5.49 15.32 15.14
C ALA A 345 4.31 14.55 14.53
N PHE A 346 4.47 13.28 14.12
CA PHE A 346 3.52 12.61 13.22
C PHE A 346 2.19 12.13 13.83
N ILE A 347 2.01 12.14 15.15
CA ILE A 347 0.87 11.48 15.82
C ILE A 347 -0.29 12.46 16.10
N TYR A 348 -0.80 13.17 15.08
CA TYR A 348 -1.91 14.12 15.24
C TYR A 348 -2.97 14.10 14.12
N TYR A 349 -4.24 13.99 14.52
CA TYR A 349 -5.42 14.16 13.68
C TYR A 349 -5.91 15.63 13.71
N ALA A 350 -6.32 16.20 12.57
CA ALA A 350 -6.86 17.56 12.46
C ALA A 350 -7.71 17.76 11.18
N PRO A 351 -8.62 18.76 11.13
CA PRO A 351 -9.96 18.61 10.54
C PRO A 351 -10.17 19.01 9.06
N PHE A 352 -11.36 18.67 8.57
CA PHE A 352 -11.88 19.01 7.24
C PHE A 352 -12.57 20.39 7.19
N TYR A 353 -12.02 21.34 6.42
CA TYR A 353 -12.80 22.42 5.78
C TYR A 353 -12.18 22.78 4.41
N LEU A 354 -12.82 22.29 3.34
CA LEU A 354 -12.60 22.68 1.93
C LEU A 354 -11.15 22.91 1.45
N HIS A 355 -10.50 21.79 1.14
CA HIS A 355 -9.56 21.66 0.01
C HIS A 355 -8.22 22.43 0.11
N PRO A 356 -7.27 21.83 0.84
CA PRO A 356 -5.98 21.54 0.19
C PRO A 356 -5.59 20.06 0.24
N SER A 357 -6.22 19.25 1.10
CA SER A 357 -5.98 17.79 1.22
C SER A 357 -6.06 17.05 -0.12
N TRP A 358 -6.96 17.48 -1.02
CA TRP A 358 -7.07 16.95 -2.38
C TRP A 358 -5.82 17.19 -3.23
N LEU A 359 -5.08 18.29 -3.06
CA LEU A 359 -3.83 18.53 -3.81
C LEU A 359 -2.74 17.57 -3.35
N ASN A 360 -2.64 17.35 -2.03
CA ASN A 360 -1.72 16.38 -1.44
C ASN A 360 -2.09 14.94 -1.84
N MET A 361 -3.36 14.57 -1.75
CA MET A 361 -3.88 13.28 -2.23
C MET A 361 -3.56 13.06 -3.73
N HIS A 362 -3.78 14.06 -4.60
CA HIS A 362 -3.42 13.92 -6.01
C HIS A 362 -1.89 13.86 -6.23
N TYR A 363 -1.09 14.54 -5.41
CA TYR A 363 0.37 14.45 -5.46
C TYR A 363 0.86 13.05 -5.05
N ASN A 364 0.39 12.53 -3.92
CA ASN A 364 0.69 11.17 -3.45
C ASN A 364 0.17 10.11 -4.44
N MET A 365 -1.04 10.28 -5.00
CA MET A 365 -1.56 9.43 -6.09
C MET A 365 -0.69 9.49 -7.35
N VAL A 366 -0.15 10.65 -7.71
CA VAL A 366 0.77 10.77 -8.85
C VAL A 366 2.12 10.11 -8.56
N GLN A 367 2.66 10.23 -7.34
CA GLN A 367 3.84 9.48 -6.91
C GLN A 367 3.62 7.97 -7.02
N SER A 368 2.48 7.46 -6.54
CA SER A 368 2.11 6.04 -6.66
C SER A 368 1.85 5.61 -8.10
N LEU A 369 1.15 6.40 -8.92
CA LEU A 369 0.89 6.09 -10.34
C LEU A 369 2.18 6.08 -11.18
N VAL A 370 3.18 6.90 -10.84
CA VAL A 370 4.53 6.86 -11.45
C VAL A 370 5.34 5.65 -10.96
N ARG A 371 4.92 4.96 -9.90
CA ARG A 371 5.48 3.68 -9.43
C ARG A 371 4.74 2.43 -9.97
N PHE A 372 3.64 2.61 -10.72
CA PHE A 372 2.83 1.51 -11.28
C PHE A 372 3.03 1.29 -12.80
N ASP A 373 4.27 1.33 -13.30
CA ASP A 373 4.55 0.83 -14.66
C ASP A 373 4.43 -0.71 -14.67
N ARG A 374 3.30 -1.22 -15.20
CA ARG A 374 3.07 -2.67 -15.41
C ARG A 374 4.03 -3.32 -16.43
N ASN A 375 4.96 -2.56 -16.99
CA ASN A 375 5.93 -3.01 -17.96
C ASN A 375 7.25 -2.20 -17.85
N PRO A 376 7.93 -2.21 -16.69
CA PRO A 376 8.94 -1.22 -16.30
C PRO A 376 10.07 -1.08 -17.33
N GLY A 377 10.40 0.16 -17.71
CA GLY A 377 11.37 0.49 -18.77
C GLY A 377 10.92 0.11 -20.20
N GLY A 378 9.72 -0.48 -20.32
CA GLY A 378 8.97 -0.63 -21.57
C GLY A 378 8.45 0.70 -22.11
N THR A 379 8.24 1.69 -21.24
CA THR A 379 7.73 3.02 -21.61
C THR A 379 8.86 4.02 -21.87
N PRO A 380 8.64 5.04 -22.72
CA PRO A 380 9.56 6.17 -22.81
C PRO A 380 9.65 6.94 -21.49
N GLU A 381 10.80 7.58 -21.23
CA GLU A 381 11.01 8.46 -20.05
C GLU A 381 9.98 9.60 -20.00
N TRP A 382 9.56 10.12 -21.17
CA TRP A 382 8.51 11.14 -21.24
C TRP A 382 7.13 10.63 -20.80
N LEU A 383 6.87 9.32 -20.70
CA LEU A 383 5.56 8.84 -20.29
C LEU A 383 5.26 9.17 -18.83
N GLY A 384 6.25 9.15 -17.93
CA GLY A 384 6.09 9.67 -16.57
C GLY A 384 5.65 11.13 -16.58
N ASN A 385 6.30 11.96 -17.40
CA ASN A 385 5.94 13.37 -17.60
C ASN A 385 4.54 13.56 -18.20
N VAL A 386 4.09 12.64 -19.06
CA VAL A 386 2.74 12.67 -19.65
C VAL A 386 1.67 12.17 -18.69
N ILE A 387 1.93 11.15 -17.86
CA ILE A 387 1.04 10.75 -16.75
C ILE A 387 0.89 11.92 -15.78
N PHE A 388 2.00 12.54 -15.38
CA PHE A 388 2.03 13.75 -14.54
C PHE A 388 1.22 14.90 -15.16
N ALA A 389 1.41 15.18 -16.45
CA ALA A 389 0.66 16.20 -17.19
C ALA A 389 -0.84 15.88 -17.32
N VAL A 390 -1.21 14.62 -17.57
CA VAL A 390 -2.60 14.18 -17.69
C VAL A 390 -3.30 14.28 -16.34
N VAL A 391 -2.66 13.87 -15.23
CA VAL A 391 -3.27 14.05 -13.91
C VAL A 391 -3.37 15.53 -13.54
N ILE A 392 -2.34 16.36 -13.81
CA ILE A 392 -2.46 17.83 -13.64
C ILE A 392 -3.62 18.40 -14.47
N ALA A 393 -3.82 17.95 -15.71
CA ALA A 393 -4.94 18.38 -16.54
C ALA A 393 -6.29 17.91 -15.99
N VAL A 394 -6.40 16.65 -15.51
CA VAL A 394 -7.62 16.12 -14.88
C VAL A 394 -7.93 16.86 -13.57
N VAL A 395 -6.95 17.10 -12.71
CA VAL A 395 -7.09 17.89 -11.47
C VAL A 395 -7.51 19.33 -11.79
N SER A 396 -6.91 19.94 -12.82
CA SER A 396 -7.31 21.27 -13.29
C SER A 396 -8.74 21.29 -13.81
N CYS A 397 -9.16 20.25 -14.54
CA CYS A 397 -10.54 20.11 -15.01
C CYS A 397 -11.54 19.84 -13.88
N LEU A 398 -11.20 19.02 -12.88
CA LEU A 398 -12.09 18.71 -11.76
C LEU A 398 -12.22 19.89 -10.78
N THR A 399 -11.13 20.61 -10.51
CA THR A 399 -11.18 21.88 -9.77
C THR A 399 -11.94 22.95 -10.56
N LEU A 400 -11.81 23.00 -11.89
CA LEU A 400 -12.68 23.81 -12.75
C LEU A 400 -14.16 23.39 -12.69
N VAL A 401 -14.49 22.10 -12.55
CA VAL A 401 -15.88 21.64 -12.34
C VAL A 401 -16.43 22.12 -10.99
N TYR A 402 -15.63 22.11 -9.92
CA TYR A 402 -16.04 22.72 -8.64
C TYR A 402 -16.17 24.25 -8.73
N LEU A 403 -15.29 24.93 -9.46
CA LEU A 403 -15.43 26.37 -9.74
C LEU A 403 -16.64 26.67 -10.65
N LEU A 404 -17.02 25.74 -11.53
CA LEU A 404 -18.23 25.81 -12.36
C LEU A 404 -19.52 25.75 -11.52
N SER A 405 -19.49 25.16 -10.32
CA SER A 405 -20.61 25.27 -9.36
C SER A 405 -20.85 26.72 -8.89
N TYR A 406 -19.86 27.61 -9.00
CA TYR A 406 -19.97 29.05 -8.69
C TYR A 406 -20.20 29.93 -9.94
N VAL A 407 -20.32 29.36 -11.14
CA VAL A 407 -20.32 30.08 -12.43
C VAL A 407 -21.66 30.78 -12.80
N HIS A 408 -22.54 30.98 -11.82
CA HIS A 408 -23.62 31.97 -11.89
C HIS A 408 -23.09 33.42 -12.01
N LEU A 409 -21.85 33.69 -11.56
CA LEU A 409 -21.17 34.97 -11.76
C LEU A 409 -20.60 35.08 -13.20
N SER A 410 -21.37 35.70 -14.09
CA SER A 410 -21.17 35.61 -15.56
C SER A 410 -19.82 36.13 -16.09
N GLY A 411 -19.17 37.08 -15.41
CA GLY A 411 -18.05 37.85 -15.98
C GLY A 411 -16.67 37.18 -16.01
N ALA A 412 -16.42 36.13 -15.21
CA ALA A 412 -15.06 35.63 -14.97
C ALA A 412 -14.65 34.39 -15.81
N LYS A 413 -15.59 33.81 -16.58
CA LYS A 413 -15.44 32.46 -17.17
C LYS A 413 -14.24 32.33 -18.12
N GLY A 414 -14.07 33.28 -19.04
CA GLY A 414 -12.97 33.31 -20.00
C GLY A 414 -11.59 33.47 -19.35
N PRO A 415 -11.38 34.51 -18.51
CA PRO A 415 -10.12 34.70 -17.78
C PRO A 415 -9.70 33.51 -16.91
N ILE A 416 -10.65 32.86 -16.21
CA ILE A 416 -10.35 31.67 -15.39
C ILE A 416 -9.87 30.51 -16.28
N ALA A 417 -10.59 30.17 -17.33
CA ALA A 417 -10.19 29.10 -18.26
C ALA A 417 -8.82 29.38 -18.90
N PHE A 418 -8.58 30.62 -19.34
CA PHE A 418 -7.30 31.03 -19.95
C PHE A 418 -6.13 30.95 -18.96
N ALA A 419 -6.33 31.38 -17.70
CA ALA A 419 -5.33 31.24 -16.65
C ALA A 419 -5.01 29.77 -16.34
N SER A 420 -6.04 28.90 -16.27
CA SER A 420 -5.85 27.45 -16.11
C SER A 420 -5.06 26.81 -17.25
N PHE A 421 -5.36 27.16 -18.52
CA PHE A 421 -4.60 26.67 -19.67
C PHE A 421 -3.14 27.13 -19.66
N ILE A 422 -2.87 28.37 -19.25
CA ILE A 422 -1.49 28.86 -19.06
C ILE A 422 -0.79 28.08 -17.94
N LEU A 423 -1.45 27.85 -16.81
CA LEU A 423 -0.85 27.16 -15.67
C LEU A 423 -0.52 25.70 -16.00
N VAL A 424 -1.44 24.98 -16.64
CA VAL A 424 -1.20 23.62 -17.20
C VAL A 424 -0.05 23.63 -18.22
N GLY A 425 -0.04 24.60 -19.14
CA GLY A 425 1.03 24.73 -20.14
C GLY A 425 2.41 24.98 -19.51
N LEU A 426 2.50 25.85 -18.50
CA LEU A 426 3.73 26.10 -17.75
C LEU A 426 4.19 24.87 -16.96
N SER A 427 3.29 24.14 -16.31
CA SER A 427 3.61 22.87 -15.65
C SER A 427 4.18 21.84 -16.64
N ILE A 428 3.56 21.69 -17.82
CA ILE A 428 4.05 20.80 -18.89
C ILE A 428 5.44 21.23 -19.35
N ILE A 429 5.69 22.53 -19.57
CA ILE A 429 7.00 23.05 -19.98
C ILE A 429 8.05 22.79 -18.89
N MET A 430 7.75 23.05 -17.62
CA MET A 430 8.69 22.91 -16.51
C MET A 430 9.14 21.45 -16.30
N VAL A 431 8.19 20.51 -16.41
CA VAL A 431 8.42 19.07 -16.31
C VAL A 431 9.14 18.52 -17.55
N SER A 432 8.70 18.89 -18.76
CA SER A 432 9.34 18.43 -20.01
C SER A 432 10.73 19.03 -20.25
N SER A 433 11.05 20.18 -19.66
CA SER A 433 12.39 20.79 -19.69
C SER A 433 13.37 20.17 -18.68
N GLY A 434 12.92 19.25 -17.81
CA GLY A 434 13.78 18.61 -16.80
C GLY A 434 14.30 19.54 -15.70
N ILE A 435 13.69 20.72 -15.53
CA ILE A 435 14.08 21.73 -14.51
C ILE A 435 13.83 21.20 -13.10
N ILE A 436 12.79 20.38 -12.95
CA ILE A 436 12.52 19.54 -11.78
C ILE A 436 12.75 18.10 -12.24
N PRO A 437 13.75 17.37 -11.71
CA PRO A 437 13.96 15.97 -12.07
C PRO A 437 12.84 15.10 -11.48
N PRO A 438 12.41 14.01 -12.17
CA PRO A 438 11.36 13.13 -11.65
C PRO A 438 11.79 12.34 -10.41
N PHE A 439 13.10 12.15 -10.22
CA PHE A 439 13.68 11.47 -9.06
C PHE A 439 14.71 12.39 -8.38
N SER A 440 14.60 12.51 -7.06
CA SER A 440 15.54 13.16 -6.16
C SER A 440 15.88 12.22 -4.98
N GLU A 441 16.71 12.66 -4.05
CA GLU A 441 16.95 11.95 -2.78
C GLU A 441 15.66 11.86 -1.93
N GLU A 442 14.70 12.78 -2.11
CA GLU A 442 13.40 12.77 -1.41
C GLU A 442 12.31 11.92 -2.11
N THR A 443 12.43 11.67 -3.42
CA THR A 443 11.42 10.90 -4.20
C THR A 443 11.91 9.56 -4.73
N ALA A 444 13.15 9.19 -4.39
CA ALA A 444 13.81 7.89 -4.54
C ALA A 444 13.33 6.99 -5.69
N ARG A 445 14.16 6.84 -6.73
CA ARG A 445 13.90 5.87 -7.81
C ARG A 445 13.97 4.45 -7.25
N ALA A 446 12.80 3.82 -7.15
CA ALA A 446 12.63 2.43 -6.73
C ALA A 446 13.32 1.47 -7.72
N VAL A 447 14.39 0.81 -7.29
CA VAL A 447 15.15 -0.18 -8.07
C VAL A 447 15.19 -1.53 -7.36
N ASN A 448 15.53 -2.58 -8.09
CA ASN A 448 15.74 -3.93 -7.57
C ASN A 448 17.05 -4.47 -8.12
N ILE A 449 17.84 -5.11 -7.26
CA ILE A 449 19.11 -5.74 -7.60
C ILE A 449 19.09 -7.14 -7.01
N VAL A 450 18.99 -8.15 -7.88
CA VAL A 450 18.85 -9.55 -7.48
C VAL A 450 19.94 -10.36 -8.17
N HIS A 451 20.70 -11.14 -7.40
CA HIS A 451 21.59 -12.16 -7.96
C HIS A 451 20.79 -13.42 -8.24
N ILE A 452 20.87 -13.94 -9.46
CA ILE A 452 20.02 -15.03 -9.96
C ILE A 452 20.91 -16.18 -10.38
N VAL A 453 20.64 -17.36 -9.80
CA VAL A 453 21.28 -18.63 -10.17
C VAL A 453 20.23 -19.51 -10.84
N ASP A 454 20.32 -19.65 -12.16
CA ASP A 454 19.32 -20.34 -12.98
C ASP A 454 19.75 -21.77 -13.38
N ALA A 455 19.03 -22.74 -12.82
CA ALA A 455 19.13 -24.17 -13.10
C ALA A 455 18.01 -24.67 -14.05
N SER A 456 17.13 -23.79 -14.52
CA SER A 456 15.95 -24.14 -15.33
C SER A 456 16.27 -24.93 -16.60
N GLY A 457 15.38 -25.87 -16.95
CA GLY A 457 15.48 -26.66 -18.17
C GLY A 457 16.58 -27.74 -18.19
N LYS A 458 17.27 -27.97 -17.07
CA LYS A 458 18.41 -28.93 -16.96
C LYS A 458 18.01 -30.26 -16.30
N PHE A 459 16.73 -30.64 -16.37
CA PHE A 459 16.20 -31.84 -15.73
C PHE A 459 16.95 -33.10 -16.19
N GLY A 460 17.52 -33.84 -15.24
CA GLY A 460 18.35 -35.05 -15.50
C GLY A 460 19.76 -34.81 -16.05
N GLY A 461 20.23 -33.56 -16.20
CA GLY A 461 21.48 -33.24 -16.90
C GLY A 461 22.60 -32.64 -16.04
N LYS A 462 23.85 -33.07 -16.28
CA LYS A 462 25.06 -32.43 -15.71
C LYS A 462 25.47 -31.16 -16.50
N GLN A 463 24.63 -30.13 -16.49
CA GLN A 463 24.99 -28.81 -17.00
C GLN A 463 25.05 -27.79 -15.85
N GLU A 464 26.07 -26.94 -15.86
CA GLU A 464 26.28 -25.95 -14.81
C GLU A 464 25.17 -24.89 -14.82
N PRO A 465 24.77 -24.37 -13.64
CA PRO A 465 23.80 -23.27 -13.55
C PRO A 465 24.38 -21.99 -14.16
N SER A 466 23.51 -21.14 -14.71
CA SER A 466 23.92 -19.82 -15.20
C SER A 466 23.69 -18.78 -14.10
N SER A 467 24.72 -18.05 -13.70
CA SER A 467 24.66 -17.04 -12.64
C SER A 467 24.80 -15.63 -13.21
N TYR A 468 23.94 -14.70 -12.80
CA TYR A 468 23.96 -13.30 -13.26
C TYR A 468 23.20 -12.39 -12.29
N ILE A 469 23.58 -11.11 -12.20
CA ILE A 469 22.79 -10.10 -11.49
C ILE A 469 21.83 -9.42 -12.46
N ALA A 470 20.57 -9.31 -12.07
CA ALA A 470 19.58 -8.44 -12.70
C ALA A 470 19.41 -7.13 -11.93
N LEU A 471 19.50 -6.02 -12.64
CA LEU A 471 19.10 -4.68 -12.19
C LEU A 471 17.82 -4.28 -12.94
N TYR A 472 16.74 -4.01 -12.21
CA TYR A 472 15.46 -3.52 -12.74
C TYR A 472 14.85 -2.44 -11.83
N SER A 473 13.65 -1.98 -12.18
CA SER A 473 12.91 -0.93 -11.46
C SER A 473 11.41 -1.21 -11.54
N ALA A 474 10.61 -0.61 -10.66
CA ALA A 474 9.15 -0.50 -10.81
C ALA A 474 8.73 0.79 -11.55
N THR A 475 9.68 1.69 -11.83
CA THR A 475 9.42 3.04 -12.37
C THR A 475 9.65 3.13 -13.89
N PRO A 476 8.92 4.02 -14.61
CA PRO A 476 9.15 4.34 -16.01
C PRO A 476 10.60 4.73 -16.35
N GLY A 477 10.96 4.56 -17.62
CA GLY A 477 12.22 5.03 -18.20
C GLY A 477 13.39 4.04 -18.12
N LYS A 478 14.51 4.36 -18.79
CA LYS A 478 15.68 3.46 -18.90
C LYS A 478 16.54 3.47 -17.64
N LEU A 479 17.40 2.46 -17.48
CA LEU A 479 18.35 2.31 -16.37
C LEU A 479 19.79 2.73 -16.74
N THR A 480 19.93 3.61 -17.72
CA THR A 480 21.23 3.98 -18.30
C THR A 480 22.09 4.84 -17.39
N LYS A 481 21.49 5.70 -16.55
CA LYS A 481 22.25 6.57 -15.62
C LYS A 481 22.81 5.77 -14.44
N GLU A 482 22.00 4.84 -13.95
CA GLU A 482 22.34 3.89 -12.90
C GLU A 482 23.52 3.02 -13.34
N VAL A 483 23.43 2.40 -14.52
CA VAL A 483 24.51 1.58 -15.08
C VAL A 483 25.76 2.40 -15.38
N GLU A 484 25.63 3.63 -15.90
CA GLU A 484 26.76 4.53 -16.12
C GLU A 484 27.45 4.95 -14.81
N GLN A 485 26.74 5.03 -13.68
CA GLN A 485 27.35 5.30 -12.37
C GLN A 485 27.96 4.05 -11.74
N ILE A 486 27.27 2.90 -11.78
CA ILE A 486 27.68 1.64 -11.13
C ILE A 486 28.91 1.01 -11.80
N LYS A 487 28.98 1.05 -13.15
CA LYS A 487 30.13 0.55 -13.95
C LYS A 487 30.59 -0.89 -13.62
N GLU A 488 29.64 -1.81 -13.44
CA GLU A 488 29.88 -3.23 -13.13
C GLU A 488 29.56 -4.20 -14.31
N GLY A 489 29.61 -3.73 -15.57
CA GLY A 489 29.44 -4.60 -16.75
C GLY A 489 27.99 -4.88 -17.16
N PHE A 490 27.03 -4.04 -16.74
CA PHE A 490 25.61 -4.22 -17.03
C PHE A 490 25.21 -3.95 -18.49
N VAL A 491 24.53 -4.91 -19.13
CA VAL A 491 23.94 -4.80 -20.47
C VAL A 491 22.42 -4.69 -20.36
N CYS A 492 21.86 -3.54 -20.75
CA CYS A 492 20.43 -3.27 -20.69
C CYS A 492 19.70 -3.62 -22.00
N GLY A 493 18.63 -4.42 -21.92
CA GLY A 493 17.90 -4.89 -23.10
C GLY A 493 16.43 -5.26 -22.82
N ARG A 494 15.66 -5.50 -23.89
CA ARG A 494 14.30 -6.06 -23.83
C ARG A 494 14.27 -7.56 -24.11
N ASP A 495 15.32 -8.07 -24.74
CA ASP A 495 15.53 -9.49 -25.03
C ASP A 495 15.95 -10.26 -23.75
N ASN A 496 16.42 -9.51 -22.74
CA ASN A 496 16.75 -9.95 -21.39
C ASN A 496 15.49 -10.23 -20.52
N VAL A 497 14.50 -10.96 -21.05
CA VAL A 497 13.25 -11.24 -20.32
C VAL A 497 13.51 -12.30 -19.24
N ILE A 498 13.35 -11.93 -17.97
CA ILE A 498 13.42 -12.85 -16.82
C ILE A 498 12.00 -13.13 -16.33
N ASP A 499 11.75 -14.39 -16.00
CA ASP A 499 10.50 -14.85 -15.39
C ASP A 499 10.74 -15.15 -13.90
N PHE A 500 10.25 -14.27 -13.02
CA PHE A 500 10.37 -14.43 -11.56
C PHE A 500 9.23 -15.28 -10.95
N VAL A 501 8.52 -16.06 -11.77
CA VAL A 501 7.58 -17.14 -11.37
C VAL A 501 6.23 -16.64 -10.79
N THR A 502 5.34 -15.98 -11.53
CA THR A 502 5.39 -15.64 -12.96
C THR A 502 5.18 -14.15 -13.25
N SER A 503 5.75 -13.30 -12.41
CA SER A 503 5.93 -11.87 -12.71
C SER A 503 7.16 -11.72 -13.62
N SER A 504 6.99 -11.28 -14.87
CA SER A 504 8.09 -11.22 -15.85
C SER A 504 8.65 -9.80 -16.05
N MET A 505 9.96 -9.65 -15.85
CA MET A 505 10.72 -8.42 -16.13
C MET A 505 10.98 -8.32 -17.64
N LYS A 506 10.31 -7.38 -18.34
CA LYS A 506 10.42 -7.23 -19.81
C LYS A 506 11.46 -6.19 -20.29
N TYR A 507 12.09 -5.50 -19.36
CA TYR A 507 13.31 -4.72 -19.58
C TYR A 507 14.10 -4.69 -18.28
N GLY A 508 15.42 -4.85 -18.39
CA GLY A 508 16.35 -4.81 -17.28
C GLY A 508 17.78 -4.87 -17.79
N CYS A 509 18.73 -4.70 -16.87
CA CYS A 509 20.15 -4.75 -17.16
C CYS A 509 20.77 -5.96 -16.47
N LEU A 510 21.49 -6.79 -17.22
CA LEU A 510 22.12 -8.02 -16.71
C LEU A 510 23.64 -7.90 -16.69
N THR A 511 24.29 -8.56 -15.73
CA THR A 511 25.75 -8.79 -15.75
C THR A 511 26.08 -10.15 -15.14
N ASP A 512 26.87 -10.95 -15.85
CA ASP A 512 27.45 -12.23 -15.45
C ASP A 512 28.91 -12.09 -14.96
N ASP A 513 29.56 -10.94 -15.18
CA ASP A 513 30.93 -10.64 -14.75
C ASP A 513 31.16 -10.90 -13.24
N ASN A 514 31.85 -12.01 -12.92
CA ASN A 514 32.18 -12.45 -11.56
C ASN A 514 30.94 -12.81 -10.70
N SER A 515 29.93 -13.43 -11.31
CA SER A 515 28.71 -13.94 -10.66
C SER A 515 28.86 -15.30 -9.96
N GLU A 516 29.95 -16.04 -10.18
CA GLU A 516 30.18 -17.37 -9.60
C GLU A 516 30.45 -17.37 -8.07
N GLY A 517 30.55 -16.19 -7.45
CA GLY A 517 30.85 -16.03 -6.02
C GLY A 517 29.62 -15.78 -5.14
N GLY A 518 29.64 -16.34 -3.92
CA GLY A 518 28.64 -16.06 -2.86
C GLY A 518 27.47 -17.03 -2.78
N TRP A 519 27.52 -18.14 -3.53
CA TRP A 519 26.54 -19.23 -3.48
C TRP A 519 27.23 -20.57 -3.75
N SER A 520 26.53 -21.68 -3.49
CA SER A 520 27.00 -23.05 -3.74
C SER A 520 25.96 -23.87 -4.49
N GLN A 521 26.39 -24.90 -5.24
CA GLN A 521 25.48 -25.86 -5.88
C GLN A 521 24.60 -26.63 -4.86
N SER A 522 25.02 -26.70 -3.58
CA SER A 522 24.21 -27.23 -2.48
C SER A 522 22.95 -26.41 -2.18
N ASP A 523 22.94 -25.14 -2.58
CA ASP A 523 21.92 -24.16 -2.21
C ASP A 523 20.80 -24.11 -3.26
N ILE A 524 21.03 -24.70 -4.44
CA ILE A 524 20.07 -24.81 -5.52
C ILE A 524 18.89 -25.68 -5.04
N PRO A 525 17.64 -25.19 -5.11
CA PRO A 525 16.48 -25.94 -4.66
C PRO A 525 16.22 -27.10 -5.63
N THR A 526 15.92 -28.28 -5.08
CA THR A 526 15.78 -29.52 -5.88
C THR A 526 14.32 -29.95 -5.97
N ILE A 527 13.86 -30.16 -7.20
CA ILE A 527 12.57 -30.81 -7.52
C ILE A 527 12.85 -32.27 -7.84
N HIS A 528 12.17 -33.19 -7.15
CA HIS A 528 12.28 -34.64 -7.37
C HIS A 528 10.90 -35.23 -7.66
N VAL A 529 10.78 -36.03 -8.71
CA VAL A 529 9.54 -36.78 -9.01
C VAL A 529 9.63 -38.13 -8.29
N ASN A 530 8.74 -38.35 -7.32
CA ASN A 530 8.74 -39.56 -6.49
C ASN A 530 8.01 -40.70 -7.18
N SER A 531 6.89 -40.40 -7.85
CA SER A 531 6.13 -41.33 -8.68
C SER A 531 5.30 -40.58 -9.71
N ASP A 532 4.99 -41.25 -10.82
CA ASP A 532 4.00 -40.82 -11.81
C ASP A 532 3.14 -42.03 -12.14
N THR A 533 1.87 -41.98 -11.74
CA THR A 533 0.95 -43.14 -11.73
C THR A 533 -0.38 -42.77 -12.35
N VAL A 534 -0.98 -43.69 -13.09
CA VAL A 534 -2.38 -43.59 -13.51
C VAL A 534 -3.18 -44.51 -12.59
N ASP A 535 -4.18 -43.97 -11.89
CA ASP A 535 -5.16 -44.78 -11.19
C ASP A 535 -6.01 -45.53 -12.23
N THR A 536 -6.09 -46.85 -12.06
CA THR A 536 -6.87 -47.78 -12.90
C THR A 536 -7.80 -48.66 -12.07
N GLU A 537 -7.89 -48.43 -10.75
CA GLU A 537 -8.83 -49.07 -9.83
C GLU A 537 -10.01 -48.14 -9.52
N GLY A 538 -9.81 -46.82 -9.61
CA GLY A 538 -10.85 -45.80 -9.66
C GLY A 538 -11.68 -45.83 -10.96
N ASN A 539 -12.90 -45.27 -10.89
CA ASN A 539 -13.84 -45.23 -12.02
C ASN A 539 -13.52 -44.13 -13.06
N GLU A 540 -12.41 -43.40 -12.88
CA GLU A 540 -11.85 -42.42 -13.80
C GLU A 540 -10.32 -42.64 -13.90
N ASN A 541 -9.76 -42.67 -15.11
CA ASN A 541 -8.32 -42.88 -15.35
C ASN A 541 -7.51 -41.61 -15.00
N GLU A 542 -7.37 -41.29 -13.71
CA GLU A 542 -6.70 -40.09 -13.24
C GLU A 542 -5.18 -40.31 -13.16
N ARG A 543 -4.39 -39.46 -13.82
CA ARG A 543 -2.92 -39.44 -13.67
C ARG A 543 -2.54 -38.51 -12.53
N ILE A 544 -1.69 -39.02 -11.64
CA ILE A 544 -1.19 -38.34 -10.44
C ILE A 544 0.33 -38.41 -10.44
N THR A 545 1.00 -37.26 -10.40
CA THR A 545 2.46 -37.18 -10.19
C THR A 545 2.73 -36.70 -8.76
N GLN A 546 3.52 -37.46 -8.00
CA GLN A 546 4.02 -37.06 -6.68
C GLN A 546 5.38 -36.37 -6.83
N VAL A 547 5.51 -35.17 -6.28
CA VAL A 547 6.72 -34.33 -6.38
C VAL A 547 7.16 -33.89 -4.99
N SER A 548 8.42 -34.14 -4.64
CA SER A 548 9.07 -33.51 -3.48
C SER A 548 9.89 -32.31 -3.91
N ILE A 549 9.77 -31.21 -3.15
CA ILE A 549 10.58 -30.01 -3.31
C ILE A 549 11.39 -29.80 -2.03
N ASP A 550 12.68 -29.52 -2.18
CA ASP A 550 13.60 -29.19 -1.08
C ASP A 550 14.25 -27.83 -1.37
N MET A 551 13.86 -26.81 -0.57
CA MET A 551 14.32 -25.42 -0.67
C MET A 551 15.66 -25.14 0.04
N LYS A 552 16.33 -26.19 0.55
CA LYS A 552 17.64 -26.12 1.21
C LYS A 552 17.61 -25.22 2.45
N GLY A 553 18.21 -24.03 2.37
CA GLY A 553 18.27 -23.03 3.44
C GLY A 553 17.47 -21.77 3.17
N ALA A 554 16.66 -21.73 2.10
CA ALA A 554 15.78 -20.60 1.82
C ALA A 554 14.70 -20.47 2.91
N LYS A 555 14.04 -19.30 2.94
CA LYS A 555 12.85 -19.07 3.78
C LYS A 555 11.63 -18.56 3.02
N ARG A 556 11.80 -18.21 1.74
CA ARG A 556 10.72 -17.88 0.81
C ARG A 556 10.77 -18.77 -0.41
N LEU A 557 9.60 -19.07 -0.94
CA LEU A 557 9.37 -19.97 -2.07
C LEU A 557 8.23 -19.43 -2.92
N THR A 558 8.46 -19.25 -4.22
CA THR A 558 7.39 -19.01 -5.20
C THR A 558 7.32 -20.16 -6.17
N LEU A 559 6.14 -20.76 -6.30
CA LEU A 559 5.85 -21.89 -7.16
C LEU A 559 4.78 -21.52 -8.17
N ALA A 560 4.97 -21.89 -9.44
CA ALA A 560 3.92 -21.80 -10.45
C ALA A 560 3.68 -23.16 -11.09
N ILE A 561 2.46 -23.69 -10.96
CA ILE A 561 2.00 -24.96 -11.55
C ILE A 561 1.16 -24.66 -12.80
N ASN A 562 1.42 -25.37 -13.89
CA ASN A 562 0.82 -25.11 -15.20
C ASN A 562 -0.66 -25.57 -15.28
N ALA A 563 -1.58 -24.62 -15.20
CA ALA A 563 -3.04 -24.85 -15.12
C ALA A 563 -3.69 -25.31 -16.46
N LYS A 564 -2.88 -25.64 -17.47
CA LYS A 564 -3.34 -26.32 -18.70
C LYS A 564 -3.13 -27.83 -18.65
N GLU A 565 -2.16 -28.27 -17.86
CA GLU A 565 -1.74 -29.68 -17.76
C GLU A 565 -2.20 -30.30 -16.44
N ILE A 566 -2.25 -29.49 -15.38
CA ILE A 566 -2.74 -29.85 -14.04
C ILE A 566 -4.10 -29.19 -13.80
N GLU A 567 -5.05 -29.96 -13.28
CA GLU A 567 -6.43 -29.54 -12.95
C GLU A 567 -6.58 -29.18 -11.47
N ASP A 568 -5.85 -29.89 -10.60
CA ASP A 568 -5.85 -29.71 -9.14
C ASP A 568 -4.51 -30.14 -8.54
N PHE A 569 -4.20 -29.73 -7.31
CA PHE A 569 -3.03 -30.16 -6.56
C PHE A 569 -3.29 -30.17 -5.05
N THR A 570 -2.61 -31.06 -4.33
CA THR A 570 -2.44 -30.95 -2.88
C THR A 570 -1.02 -30.50 -2.54
N PHE A 571 -0.84 -29.87 -1.38
CA PHE A 571 0.47 -29.39 -0.90
C PHE A 571 0.59 -29.69 0.60
N LYS A 572 1.71 -30.32 0.99
CA LYS A 572 1.95 -30.81 2.34
C LYS A 572 3.23 -30.23 2.93
N VAL A 573 3.18 -29.93 4.22
CA VAL A 573 4.29 -29.46 5.07
C VAL A 573 4.37 -30.41 6.26
N ASP A 574 5.54 -31.01 6.52
CA ASP A 574 5.75 -31.95 7.62
C ASP A 574 4.68 -33.08 7.73
N SER A 575 4.21 -33.56 6.58
CA SER A 575 3.10 -34.53 6.39
C SER A 575 1.68 -34.03 6.71
N GLU A 576 1.48 -32.79 7.19
CA GLU A 576 0.17 -32.14 7.28
C GLU A 576 -0.25 -31.57 5.91
N GLU A 577 -1.52 -31.75 5.52
CA GLU A 577 -2.07 -31.29 4.24
C GLU A 577 -2.70 -29.89 4.39
N LEU A 578 -1.95 -28.85 4.02
CA LEU A 578 -2.38 -27.45 4.13
C LEU A 578 -3.20 -26.98 2.92
N VAL A 579 -3.01 -27.66 1.78
CA VAL A 579 -3.79 -27.44 0.56
C VAL A 579 -4.47 -28.77 0.20
N PRO A 580 -5.76 -28.93 0.52
CA PRO A 580 -6.53 -30.10 0.10
C PRO A 580 -6.93 -30.00 -1.38
N ARG A 581 -7.49 -31.10 -1.90
CA ARG A 581 -8.09 -31.15 -3.24
C ARG A 581 -9.37 -30.29 -3.28
N ASP A 582 -9.38 -29.26 -4.12
CA ASP A 582 -10.49 -28.32 -4.32
C ASP A 582 -10.33 -27.59 -5.67
N ALA A 583 -11.40 -26.98 -6.21
CA ALA A 583 -11.38 -26.41 -7.56
C ALA A 583 -10.50 -25.14 -7.65
N LYS A 584 -9.18 -25.35 -7.83
CA LYS A 584 -8.14 -24.32 -7.81
C LYS A 584 -8.38 -23.23 -8.85
N SER A 585 -8.33 -21.98 -8.41
CA SER A 585 -8.24 -20.83 -9.32
C SER A 585 -6.82 -20.70 -9.90
N SER A 586 -6.70 -20.11 -11.09
CA SER A 586 -5.42 -19.83 -11.74
C SER A 586 -5.35 -18.40 -12.28
N ILE A 587 -4.15 -17.82 -12.27
CA ILE A 587 -3.85 -16.48 -12.77
C ILE A 587 -2.95 -16.64 -14.01
N TYR A 588 -3.32 -16.03 -15.14
CA TYR A 588 -2.57 -16.09 -16.40
C TYR A 588 -2.20 -17.51 -16.90
N GLY A 589 -2.95 -18.53 -16.49
CA GLY A 589 -2.71 -19.95 -16.83
C GLY A 589 -1.77 -20.69 -15.86
N TRP A 590 -1.50 -20.12 -14.68
CA TRP A 590 -0.70 -20.72 -13.62
C TRP A 590 -1.46 -20.72 -12.30
N HIS A 591 -1.37 -21.80 -11.53
CA HIS A 591 -1.67 -21.75 -10.10
C HIS A 591 -0.40 -21.24 -9.39
N ILE A 592 -0.52 -20.13 -8.67
CA ILE A 592 0.60 -19.52 -7.94
C ILE A 592 0.52 -19.91 -6.47
N ILE A 593 1.60 -20.45 -5.94
CA ILE A 593 1.79 -20.68 -4.50
C ILE A 593 2.97 -19.81 -4.04
N GLU A 594 2.76 -19.02 -2.99
CA GLU A 594 3.81 -18.27 -2.32
C GLU A 594 3.91 -18.79 -0.89
N PHE A 595 5.13 -19.13 -0.44
CA PHE A 595 5.40 -19.66 0.88
C PHE A 595 6.41 -18.77 1.62
N SER A 596 6.10 -18.46 2.87
CA SER A 596 6.95 -17.71 3.80
C SER A 596 7.11 -18.46 5.12
N GLY A 597 8.34 -18.86 5.45
CA GLY A 597 8.65 -19.65 6.63
C GLY A 597 9.46 -18.89 7.67
N GLY A 598 9.07 -19.03 8.94
CA GLY A 598 9.90 -18.67 10.08
C GLY A 598 11.22 -19.46 10.16
N LYS A 599 12.06 -19.10 11.12
CA LYS A 599 13.42 -19.61 11.31
C LYS A 599 13.53 -21.13 11.43
N ASN A 600 12.52 -21.78 12.02
CA ASN A 600 12.41 -23.24 12.19
C ASN A 600 11.49 -23.91 11.15
N ALA A 601 10.81 -23.13 10.28
CA ALA A 601 9.92 -23.68 9.26
C ALA A 601 10.60 -24.70 8.35
N ALA A 602 9.82 -25.72 7.95
CA ALA A 602 10.25 -26.81 7.09
C ALA A 602 10.87 -26.33 5.77
N SER A 603 11.94 -26.99 5.34
CA SER A 603 12.57 -26.76 4.04
C SER A 603 12.13 -27.77 2.97
N LYS A 604 11.18 -28.66 3.27
CA LYS A 604 10.74 -29.75 2.38
C LYS A 604 9.23 -29.84 2.29
N PHE A 605 8.76 -30.09 1.08
CA PHE A 605 7.34 -30.08 0.70
C PHE A 605 7.02 -31.28 -0.18
N GLU A 606 5.81 -31.80 -0.04
CA GLU A 606 5.26 -32.83 -0.94
C GLU A 606 4.03 -32.28 -1.66
N ILE A 607 3.96 -32.52 -2.97
CA ILE A 607 2.93 -32.00 -3.85
C ILE A 607 2.41 -33.15 -4.72
N ALA A 608 1.11 -33.44 -4.63
CA ALA A 608 0.45 -34.31 -5.59
C ALA A 608 -0.17 -33.44 -6.69
N LEU A 609 0.19 -33.72 -7.95
CA LEU A 609 -0.30 -33.02 -9.13
C LEU A 609 -1.32 -33.91 -9.87
N TYR A 610 -2.57 -33.47 -9.97
CA TYR A 610 -3.66 -34.19 -10.64
C TYR A 610 -3.82 -33.65 -12.06
N TRP A 611 -3.59 -34.50 -13.07
CA TRP A 611 -3.51 -34.05 -14.46
C TRP A 611 -4.89 -33.85 -15.10
N ALA A 612 -5.02 -32.77 -15.87
CA ALA A 612 -6.23 -32.46 -16.62
C ALA A 612 -6.50 -33.50 -17.71
N LYS A 613 -7.76 -33.89 -17.87
CA LYS A 613 -8.20 -34.96 -18.82
C LYS A 613 -7.84 -34.69 -20.30
N ASN A 614 -7.49 -33.45 -20.64
CA ASN A 614 -7.06 -33.01 -21.98
C ASN A 614 -5.57 -32.58 -22.05
N SER A 615 -4.71 -33.01 -21.12
CA SER A 615 -3.28 -32.62 -21.08
C SER A 615 -2.58 -32.88 -22.42
N THR A 616 -1.66 -32.00 -22.83
CA THR A 616 -1.05 -32.03 -24.17
C THR A 616 -0.18 -33.27 -24.40
N ARG A 617 0.30 -33.95 -23.35
CA ARG A 617 1.03 -35.23 -23.45
C ARG A 617 0.18 -36.39 -23.99
N ALA A 618 -1.15 -36.23 -24.10
CA ALA A 618 -2.04 -37.19 -24.75
C ALA A 618 -1.97 -37.17 -26.30
N ALA A 619 -1.38 -36.12 -26.90
CA ALA A 619 -1.09 -36.05 -28.33
C ALA A 619 0.42 -36.27 -28.57
N GLY A 620 0.78 -37.41 -29.15
CA GLY A 620 2.16 -37.90 -29.15
C GLY A 620 3.13 -37.26 -30.16
N ASN A 621 4.43 -37.40 -29.87
CA ASN A 621 5.59 -37.25 -30.76
C ASN A 621 5.70 -35.94 -31.60
N SER A 622 6.03 -34.82 -30.97
CA SER A 622 6.70 -33.71 -31.65
C SER A 622 8.23 -33.92 -31.71
N ASN A 623 8.74 -34.24 -32.90
CA ASN A 623 10.18 -34.38 -33.14
C ASN A 623 10.85 -32.99 -33.31
N GLY A 624 11.57 -32.54 -32.27
CA GLY A 624 12.71 -31.63 -32.43
C GLY A 624 12.58 -30.22 -31.86
N LYS A 625 13.52 -29.89 -30.96
CA LYS A 625 14.03 -28.54 -30.60
C LYS A 625 13.05 -27.44 -30.15
N GLU A 626 11.76 -27.69 -30.00
CA GLU A 626 10.91 -26.79 -29.22
C GLU A 626 11.36 -26.75 -27.75
N LYS A 627 11.33 -25.57 -27.11
CA LYS A 627 11.57 -25.47 -25.66
C LYS A 627 10.47 -26.27 -24.94
N GLN A 628 10.86 -27.32 -24.21
CA GLN A 628 9.91 -28.08 -23.39
C GLN A 628 9.17 -27.11 -22.45
N GLN A 629 7.84 -27.16 -22.46
CA GLN A 629 7.05 -26.32 -21.56
C GLN A 629 7.28 -26.77 -20.11
N PRO A 630 7.48 -25.85 -19.14
CA PRO A 630 7.50 -26.20 -17.74
C PRO A 630 6.10 -26.63 -17.27
N LEU A 631 6.06 -27.72 -16.51
CA LEU A 631 4.92 -28.15 -15.71
C LEU A 631 4.90 -27.38 -14.38
N VAL A 632 6.08 -27.23 -13.78
CA VAL A 632 6.30 -26.47 -12.55
C VAL A 632 7.50 -25.55 -12.74
N LYS A 633 7.36 -24.30 -12.30
CA LYS A 633 8.46 -23.34 -12.13
C LYS A 633 8.67 -23.07 -10.64
N LEU A 634 9.92 -22.84 -10.26
CA LEU A 634 10.34 -22.70 -8.87
C LEU A 634 11.29 -21.50 -8.72
N ARG A 635 11.00 -20.63 -7.76
CA ARG A 635 11.91 -19.62 -7.21
C ARG A 635 12.07 -19.87 -5.70
N THR A 636 13.29 -19.72 -5.19
CA THR A 636 13.55 -19.67 -3.73
C THR A 636 14.55 -18.57 -3.41
N ASP A 637 14.31 -17.84 -2.32
CA ASP A 637 15.07 -16.64 -1.96
C ASP A 637 15.83 -16.76 -0.64
N PHE A 638 16.99 -16.10 -0.60
CA PHE A 638 17.95 -16.15 0.50
C PHE A 638 18.40 -14.74 0.92
N ASP A 639 18.36 -14.50 2.22
CA ASP A 639 18.93 -13.30 2.86
C ASP A 639 20.46 -13.45 2.96
N ARG A 640 21.12 -13.32 1.81
CA ARG A 640 22.56 -13.48 1.68
C ARG A 640 23.10 -12.61 0.55
N LEU A 641 23.69 -11.47 0.91
CA LEU A 641 24.47 -10.64 0.00
C LEU A 641 25.64 -11.43 -0.60
N THR A 642 25.76 -11.42 -1.93
CA THR A 642 26.95 -11.97 -2.62
C THR A 642 27.97 -10.86 -2.88
N PRO A 643 29.27 -11.18 -3.05
CA PRO A 643 30.32 -10.16 -3.21
C PRO A 643 30.13 -9.25 -4.44
N LYS A 644 29.39 -9.69 -5.47
CA LYS A 644 29.02 -8.85 -6.63
C LYS A 644 27.83 -7.96 -6.29
N THR A 645 26.77 -8.48 -5.63
CA THR A 645 25.61 -7.67 -5.19
C THR A 645 26.04 -6.56 -4.24
N GLU A 646 26.91 -6.85 -3.27
CA GLU A 646 27.50 -5.87 -2.35
C GLU A 646 28.24 -4.73 -3.07
N ARG A 647 29.02 -5.05 -4.11
CA ARG A 647 29.69 -4.03 -4.96
C ARG A 647 28.74 -3.22 -5.82
N VAL A 648 27.63 -3.80 -6.26
CA VAL A 648 26.59 -3.06 -7.02
C VAL A 648 25.84 -2.11 -6.08
N LEU A 649 25.45 -2.56 -4.89
CA LEU A 649 24.75 -1.76 -3.88
C LEU A 649 25.60 -0.60 -3.35
N SER A 650 26.88 -0.84 -3.06
CA SER A 650 27.82 0.21 -2.59
C SER A 650 28.18 1.27 -3.65
N LYS A 651 27.76 1.07 -4.91
CA LYS A 651 27.90 2.03 -6.03
C LYS A 651 26.56 2.59 -6.53
N LEU A 652 25.45 2.21 -5.89
CA LEU A 652 24.13 2.68 -6.28
C LEU A 652 24.03 4.22 -6.13
N PRO A 653 23.37 4.95 -7.06
CA PRO A 653 23.19 6.38 -6.91
C PRO A 653 22.37 6.75 -5.64
N PRO A 654 22.65 7.88 -4.96
CA PRO A 654 21.96 8.24 -3.72
C PRO A 654 20.46 8.57 -3.90
N TRP A 655 20.05 8.88 -5.14
CA TRP A 655 18.66 9.09 -5.55
C TRP A 655 17.96 7.78 -6.00
N CYS A 656 18.63 6.63 -5.92
CA CYS A 656 18.05 5.30 -6.10
C CYS A 656 17.90 4.62 -4.74
N SER A 657 16.83 3.83 -4.57
CA SER A 657 16.61 3.05 -3.35
C SER A 657 16.06 1.67 -3.72
N LEU A 658 16.44 0.64 -2.96
CA LEU A 658 15.85 -0.70 -3.10
C LEU A 658 14.34 -0.62 -2.81
N PHE A 659 13.55 -1.46 -3.46
CA PHE A 659 12.08 -1.49 -3.32
C PHE A 659 11.55 -2.92 -3.34
N GLU A 660 10.79 -3.32 -2.32
CA GLU A 660 10.10 -4.62 -2.30
C GLU A 660 8.64 -4.47 -2.73
N GLY A 661 8.09 -5.49 -3.39
CA GLY A 661 6.70 -5.49 -3.87
C GLY A 661 6.30 -6.90 -4.30
N SER A 662 5.51 -7.04 -5.37
CA SER A 662 5.06 -8.36 -5.89
C SER A 662 6.17 -9.26 -6.49
N ILE A 663 7.43 -8.90 -6.27
CA ILE A 663 8.64 -9.65 -6.51
C ILE A 663 9.54 -9.37 -5.31
N SER A 664 9.98 -10.40 -4.57
CA SER A 664 10.81 -10.18 -3.38
C SER A 664 12.15 -9.50 -3.72
N SER A 665 12.56 -8.56 -2.87
CA SER A 665 13.78 -7.73 -2.98
C SER A 665 15.06 -8.42 -2.49
N GLN A 666 14.91 -9.66 -1.98
CA GLN A 666 15.98 -10.48 -1.44
C GLN A 666 17.18 -10.60 -2.41
N PRO A 667 18.43 -10.46 -1.91
CA PRO A 667 19.61 -10.19 -2.75
C PRO A 667 20.09 -11.39 -3.57
N LEU A 668 19.59 -12.60 -3.29
CA LEU A 668 19.93 -13.85 -3.96
C LEU A 668 18.70 -14.73 -4.15
N SER A 669 18.41 -15.06 -5.42
CA SER A 669 17.34 -15.97 -5.84
C SER A 669 17.92 -17.15 -6.63
N PHE A 670 17.32 -18.33 -6.45
CA PHE A 670 17.57 -19.50 -7.29
C PHE A 670 16.33 -19.83 -8.11
N LEU A 671 16.52 -20.14 -9.39
CA LEU A 671 15.45 -20.53 -10.31
C LEU A 671 15.63 -21.99 -10.77
N ASN A 672 14.55 -22.76 -10.79
CA ASN A 672 14.52 -24.13 -11.27
C ASN A 672 13.16 -24.47 -11.92
N SER A 673 13.07 -25.55 -12.69
CA SER A 673 11.82 -25.98 -13.33
C SER A 673 11.76 -27.47 -13.67
N LEU A 674 10.55 -28.02 -13.55
CA LEU A 674 10.19 -29.37 -13.99
C LEU A 674 9.48 -29.28 -15.34
N PRO A 675 9.98 -29.90 -16.42
CA PRO A 675 9.30 -29.92 -17.71
C PRO A 675 8.06 -30.83 -17.70
N VAL A 676 7.08 -30.57 -18.58
CA VAL A 676 5.93 -31.48 -18.84
C VAL A 676 6.39 -32.86 -19.32
N ASN A 677 7.57 -32.91 -19.95
CA ASN A 677 8.21 -34.12 -20.45
C ASN A 677 9.39 -34.58 -19.56
N PHE A 678 9.20 -34.57 -18.24
CA PHE A 678 10.08 -35.27 -17.30
C PHE A 678 10.11 -36.79 -17.57
#